data_AF-A0A7L0MXB7-F1
#
_entry.id   AF-A0A7L0MXB7-F1
#
_cell.length_a   1.000
_cell.length_b   1.000
_cell.length_c   1.000
_cell.angle_alpha   90.00
_cell.angle_beta   90.00
_cell.angle_gamma   90.00
#
_symmetry.space_group_name_H-M   'P 1'
#
loop_
_entity.id
_entity.type
_entity.pdbx_description
1 polymer ?
#
loop_
_entity_poly.entity_id
_entity_poly.type
_entity_poly.pdbx_seq_one_letter_code
_entity_poly.pdbx_strand_id
1 'polypeptide(L)'
;IELEMPTVNLDREVAVLATVRSVVQSLESCAMTWKKLISTVLKQQLKKVPQGNGPLAEINLWRDKSAILSALTEQTKFPEVQKVLEILQEAESEHVGDLQVVLSDLKKYHVEAVDNVKFLSTLERHLQNLAHGSGSDVVLNTIPSLLNALKMVWVMSRHYNKDERMVPLMERIAWQISTRVYEVVDMPTLFKEDRAAAKKKITEGKSILEHWKKCYFTTCAQVEESGSERYWKFDLKCLFEKTDHMTAICQDLHDIFQVVTEELYNVFIPELTTVTANPKRIDALLREVNGLISPMKELRFDPFSLISARQWKSVMRGFREEVSVENVKQIFVQNLEDPPLYRNHPPVAGAISWSRSLFHWIKHTIIRFQELEQLLTSEHGKKVKQIYLEVAKKMKEYEDEKYKEWRETTEQMLPLLLKDNLLIVSSVTEESVTTKKSICFTVNFSPILQEIIVETKYMEQLGLPVPEMARYVALQEDKYLRYTSRLTGMLDRYHKLMETLNEAETKLLDDYIQELLRIFKSGHKRLTWNSLGIGEFIVQCTQALGKLESLVHQIHNISEDISSKLLFIESANLFKFPLPKKGDELPEAKAFFDYIKCERAKDVAPLVRKYSAIPPLLIEVEGRVANTNTGKSPKLASYYAYWENRIYQVLIQLIVKNLQAFNAAVLANVPLIQIKAVLSVPEITFQPSASEIDKMTAQSIQDCVEITKHFVRWMHGTCIDCPPQHGRREEVVTFSFYSDVSQSPLLIEQALVVTQNVHKVLASLTNYLNQWDRYDLLWKSDKSTVLESLAAQEPACVTFDEQLQFYMKVAQEVTQQPLIRDERFIRLQLAPLAFTVQENAKGWMMSLGKLLKESARVELVRLQEMIQVGVFSL
;
A
#
# COMPACT_ATOMS: atom_id res chain seq x y z
N ILE A 1 -68.93 -27.82 -28.80
CA ILE A 1 -69.51 -28.43 -30.02
C ILE A 1 -70.82 -29.03 -29.56
N GLU A 2 -71.95 -28.54 -30.06
CA GLU A 2 -73.28 -28.96 -29.60
C GLU A 2 -74.15 -29.30 -30.81
N LEU A 3 -74.88 -30.42 -30.72
CA LEU A 3 -75.92 -30.79 -31.68
C LEU A 3 -77.15 -29.91 -31.46
N GLU A 4 -77.61 -29.21 -32.49
CA GLU A 4 -78.81 -28.38 -32.42
C GLU A 4 -80.04 -29.27 -32.20
N MET A 5 -80.83 -29.01 -31.15
CA MET A 5 -82.03 -29.80 -30.86
C MET A 5 -83.20 -29.38 -31.76
N PRO A 6 -84.07 -30.31 -32.18
CA PRO A 6 -85.24 -29.97 -32.97
C PRO A 6 -86.20 -29.08 -32.16
N THR A 7 -86.75 -28.05 -32.79
CA THR A 7 -87.76 -27.16 -32.18
C THR A 7 -89.17 -27.75 -32.14
N VAL A 8 -89.32 -29.00 -32.58
CA VAL A 8 -90.61 -29.70 -32.71
C VAL A 8 -90.89 -30.51 -31.44
N ASN A 9 -92.14 -30.50 -30.96
CA ASN A 9 -92.53 -31.31 -29.79
C ASN A 9 -92.46 -32.81 -30.16
N LEU A 10 -91.63 -33.55 -29.41
CA LEU A 10 -91.38 -34.97 -29.60
C LEU A 10 -92.14 -35.86 -28.61
N ASP A 11 -93.15 -35.38 -27.88
CA ASP A 11 -93.80 -36.14 -26.79
C ASP A 11 -94.70 -37.30 -27.30
N ARG A 12 -95.06 -37.30 -28.58
CA ARG A 12 -95.94 -38.31 -29.20
C ARG A 12 -95.20 -39.60 -29.59
N GLU A 13 -95.95 -40.66 -29.88
CA GLU A 13 -95.40 -41.95 -30.35
C GLU A 13 -94.71 -41.82 -31.71
N VAL A 14 -93.61 -42.58 -31.88
CA VAL A 14 -92.72 -42.54 -33.06
C VAL A 14 -93.50 -42.80 -34.36
N ALA A 15 -94.36 -43.83 -34.38
CA ALA A 15 -95.17 -44.19 -35.55
C ALA A 15 -96.12 -43.05 -35.99
N VAL A 16 -96.63 -42.26 -35.04
CA VAL A 16 -97.50 -41.11 -35.37
C VAL A 16 -96.68 -39.98 -35.96
N LEU A 17 -95.55 -39.64 -35.35
CA LEU A 17 -94.70 -38.54 -35.80
C LEU A 17 -94.06 -38.83 -37.17
N ALA A 18 -93.77 -40.11 -37.48
CA ALA A 18 -93.23 -40.54 -38.76
C ALA A 18 -94.21 -40.31 -39.94
N THR A 19 -95.52 -40.31 -39.70
CA THR A 19 -96.53 -40.04 -40.75
C THR A 19 -96.74 -38.56 -41.06
N VAL A 20 -96.25 -37.65 -40.21
CA VAL A 20 -96.47 -36.20 -40.34
C VAL A 20 -95.35 -35.56 -41.16
N ARG A 21 -95.64 -35.28 -42.44
CA ARG A 21 -94.65 -34.75 -43.41
C ARG A 21 -93.91 -33.48 -42.96
N SER A 22 -94.59 -32.53 -42.31
CA SER A 22 -93.96 -31.29 -41.83
C SER A 22 -93.00 -31.51 -40.66
N VAL A 23 -93.28 -32.52 -39.83
CA VAL A 23 -92.40 -32.92 -38.71
C VAL A 23 -91.17 -33.62 -39.27
N VAL A 24 -91.35 -34.59 -40.17
CA VAL A 24 -90.25 -35.32 -40.82
C VAL A 24 -89.31 -34.36 -41.55
N GLN A 25 -89.81 -33.40 -42.34
CA GLN A 25 -88.96 -32.41 -43.03
C GLN A 25 -88.13 -31.53 -42.08
N SER A 26 -88.70 -31.15 -40.93
CA SER A 26 -87.96 -30.39 -39.92
C SER A 26 -86.88 -31.24 -39.25
N LEU A 27 -87.16 -32.52 -39.00
CA LEU A 27 -86.20 -33.47 -38.44
C LEU A 27 -85.09 -33.82 -39.45
N GLU A 28 -85.40 -33.90 -40.75
CA GLU A 28 -84.44 -34.08 -41.85
C GLU A 28 -83.45 -32.91 -41.94
N SER A 29 -83.96 -31.67 -41.85
CA SER A 29 -83.09 -30.49 -41.82
C SER A 29 -82.16 -30.51 -40.60
N CYS A 30 -82.66 -30.93 -39.44
CA CYS A 30 -81.88 -31.07 -38.21
C CYS A 30 -80.79 -32.15 -38.36
N ALA A 31 -81.16 -33.33 -38.88
CA ALA A 31 -80.26 -34.44 -39.19
C ALA A 31 -79.14 -34.06 -40.17
N MET A 32 -79.44 -33.24 -41.18
CA MET A 32 -78.44 -32.74 -42.14
C MET A 32 -77.45 -31.76 -41.50
N THR A 33 -77.91 -30.91 -40.57
CA THR A 33 -77.03 -30.05 -39.77
C THR A 33 -76.10 -30.89 -38.88
N TRP A 34 -76.63 -31.93 -38.22
CA TRP A 34 -75.83 -32.88 -37.42
C TRP A 34 -74.78 -33.59 -38.28
N LYS A 35 -75.17 -34.13 -39.45
CA LYS A 35 -74.25 -34.77 -40.40
C LYS A 35 -73.09 -33.85 -40.78
N LYS A 36 -73.39 -32.60 -41.13
CA LYS A 36 -72.38 -31.59 -41.51
C LYS A 36 -71.45 -31.27 -40.35
N LEU A 37 -72.00 -31.07 -39.15
CA LEU A 37 -71.21 -30.79 -37.94
C LEU A 37 -70.26 -31.95 -37.62
N ILE A 38 -70.79 -33.18 -37.51
CA ILE A 38 -70.00 -34.36 -37.16
C ILE A 38 -68.91 -34.60 -38.21
N SER A 39 -69.25 -34.52 -39.50
CA SER A 39 -68.26 -34.68 -40.60
C SER A 39 -67.16 -33.62 -40.54
N THR A 40 -67.50 -32.38 -40.20
CA THR A 40 -66.53 -31.28 -40.09
C THR A 40 -65.59 -31.51 -38.91
N VAL A 41 -66.14 -31.89 -37.75
CA VAL A 41 -65.36 -32.20 -36.55
C VAL A 41 -64.44 -33.38 -36.79
N LEU A 42 -64.92 -34.48 -37.40
CA LEU A 42 -64.09 -35.64 -37.74
C LEU A 42 -62.94 -35.28 -38.68
N LYS A 43 -63.21 -34.52 -39.76
CA LYS A 43 -62.15 -34.05 -40.67
C LYS A 43 -61.11 -33.18 -39.97
N GLN A 44 -61.53 -32.32 -39.04
CA GLN A 44 -60.62 -31.50 -38.24
C GLN A 44 -59.77 -32.36 -37.30
N GLN A 45 -60.37 -33.34 -36.60
CA GLN A 45 -59.63 -34.22 -35.69
C GLN A 45 -58.63 -35.13 -36.41
N LEU A 46 -58.95 -35.61 -37.61
CA LEU A 46 -58.04 -36.45 -38.40
C LEU A 46 -56.80 -35.71 -38.89
N LYS A 47 -56.92 -34.40 -39.19
CA LYS A 47 -55.80 -33.55 -39.63
C LYS A 47 -54.92 -33.01 -38.49
N LYS A 48 -55.36 -33.13 -37.24
CA LYS A 48 -54.66 -32.56 -36.08
C LYS A 48 -53.36 -33.34 -35.82
N VAL A 49 -52.24 -32.60 -35.77
CA VAL A 49 -50.89 -33.09 -35.45
C VAL A 49 -50.51 -32.70 -34.00
N PRO A 50 -49.55 -33.38 -33.37
CA PRO A 50 -49.11 -33.04 -32.02
C PRO A 50 -48.47 -31.65 -31.98
N GLN A 51 -48.80 -30.86 -30.95
CA GLN A 51 -48.22 -29.53 -30.75
C GLN A 51 -46.97 -29.62 -29.86
N GLY A 52 -45.80 -29.33 -30.44
CA GLY A 52 -44.48 -29.44 -29.79
C GLY A 52 -43.66 -30.63 -30.29
N ASN A 53 -42.37 -30.67 -29.95
CA ASN A 53 -41.43 -31.71 -30.42
C ASN A 53 -41.29 -32.89 -29.45
N GLY A 54 -41.69 -32.73 -28.18
CA GLY A 54 -41.59 -33.77 -27.17
C GLY A 54 -42.66 -34.88 -27.30
N PRO A 55 -42.49 -35.99 -26.56
CA PRO A 55 -43.38 -37.14 -26.63
C PRO A 55 -44.71 -36.92 -25.87
N LEU A 56 -44.75 -36.01 -24.89
CA LEU A 56 -45.99 -35.64 -24.18
C LEU A 56 -47.03 -34.98 -25.10
N ALA A 57 -46.57 -34.36 -26.20
CA ALA A 57 -47.46 -33.77 -27.20
C ALA A 57 -48.36 -34.82 -27.86
N GLU A 58 -47.87 -36.05 -28.03
CA GLU A 58 -48.63 -37.17 -28.59
C GLU A 58 -49.77 -37.58 -27.64
N ILE A 59 -49.50 -37.68 -26.33
CA ILE A 59 -50.52 -37.99 -25.33
C ILE A 59 -51.61 -36.91 -25.33
N ASN A 60 -51.23 -35.64 -25.31
CA ASN A 60 -52.18 -34.53 -25.30
C ASN A 60 -53.02 -34.50 -26.58
N LEU A 61 -52.44 -34.82 -27.74
CA LEU A 61 -53.18 -34.95 -28.99
C LEU A 61 -54.30 -35.99 -28.86
N TRP A 62 -53.99 -37.18 -28.37
CA TRP A 62 -54.97 -38.26 -28.23
C TRP A 62 -56.00 -37.96 -27.14
N ARG A 63 -55.60 -37.30 -26.04
CA ARG A 63 -56.50 -36.85 -24.97
C ARG A 63 -57.51 -35.83 -25.49
N ASP A 64 -57.07 -34.84 -26.26
CA ASP A 64 -57.95 -33.86 -26.90
C ASP A 64 -58.92 -34.52 -27.90
N LYS A 65 -58.42 -35.42 -28.76
CA LYS A 65 -59.26 -36.16 -29.71
C LYS A 65 -60.32 -36.97 -28.97
N SER A 66 -59.92 -37.68 -27.91
CA SER A 66 -60.83 -38.46 -27.10
C SER A 66 -61.89 -37.58 -26.42
N ALA A 67 -61.51 -36.46 -25.80
CA ALA A 67 -62.46 -35.56 -25.14
C ALA A 67 -63.51 -34.99 -26.12
N ILE A 68 -63.07 -34.52 -27.30
CA ILE A 68 -63.95 -33.95 -28.31
C ILE A 68 -64.90 -35.01 -28.89
N LEU A 69 -64.38 -36.18 -29.25
CA LEU A 69 -65.18 -37.26 -29.83
C LEU A 69 -66.10 -37.90 -28.79
N SER A 70 -65.69 -37.98 -27.52
CA SER A 70 -66.54 -38.45 -26.42
C SER A 70 -67.69 -37.49 -26.17
N ALA A 71 -67.44 -36.18 -26.07
CA ALA A 71 -68.49 -35.19 -25.88
C ALA A 71 -69.53 -35.23 -27.02
N LEU A 72 -69.06 -35.35 -28.27
CA LEU A 72 -69.95 -35.48 -29.42
C LEU A 72 -70.71 -36.81 -29.42
N THR A 73 -70.07 -37.92 -29.00
CA THR A 73 -70.72 -39.23 -28.91
C THR A 73 -71.78 -39.27 -27.80
N GLU A 74 -71.52 -38.66 -26.63
CA GLU A 74 -72.52 -38.57 -25.55
C GLU A 74 -73.76 -37.78 -25.97
N GLN A 75 -73.60 -36.69 -26.72
CA GLN A 75 -74.75 -35.95 -27.26
C GLN A 75 -75.61 -36.79 -28.20
N THR A 76 -75.00 -37.73 -28.95
CA THR A 76 -75.79 -38.64 -29.79
C THR A 76 -76.67 -39.58 -28.97
N LYS A 77 -76.34 -39.84 -27.69
CA LYS A 77 -77.11 -40.72 -26.81
C LYS A 77 -78.28 -40.02 -26.11
N PHE A 78 -78.43 -38.70 -26.26
CA PHE A 78 -79.57 -38.00 -25.66
C PHE A 78 -80.90 -38.56 -26.17
N PRO A 79 -81.92 -38.68 -25.29
CA PRO A 79 -83.17 -39.33 -25.64
C PRO A 79 -83.88 -38.61 -26.79
N GLU A 80 -83.77 -37.29 -26.89
CA GLU A 80 -84.31 -36.53 -28.02
C GLU A 80 -83.62 -36.92 -29.33
N VAL A 81 -82.29 -37.06 -29.32
CA VAL A 81 -81.51 -37.42 -30.52
C VAL A 81 -81.82 -38.85 -30.96
N GLN A 82 -81.90 -39.80 -30.02
CA GLN A 82 -82.28 -41.19 -30.32
C GLN A 82 -83.71 -41.26 -30.89
N LYS A 83 -84.65 -40.52 -30.29
CA LYS A 83 -86.04 -40.46 -30.77
C LYS A 83 -86.15 -39.87 -32.18
N VAL A 84 -85.35 -38.85 -32.51
CA VAL A 84 -85.27 -38.31 -33.87
C VAL A 84 -84.77 -39.36 -34.86
N LEU A 85 -83.74 -40.12 -34.50
CA LEU A 85 -83.21 -41.19 -35.35
C LEU A 85 -84.24 -42.30 -35.59
N GLU A 86 -84.99 -42.70 -34.56
CA GLU A 86 -86.08 -43.68 -34.66
C GLU A 86 -87.22 -43.18 -35.55
N ILE A 87 -87.65 -41.92 -35.40
CA ILE A 87 -88.70 -41.31 -36.24
C ILE A 87 -88.28 -41.26 -37.71
N LEU A 88 -87.05 -40.82 -37.99
CA LEU A 88 -86.56 -40.72 -39.37
C LEU A 88 -86.38 -42.12 -39.98
N GLN A 89 -86.01 -43.12 -39.19
CA GLN A 89 -85.89 -44.51 -39.63
C GLN A 89 -87.26 -45.13 -39.96
N GLU A 90 -88.27 -44.91 -39.11
CA GLU A 90 -89.65 -45.35 -39.35
C GLU A 90 -90.29 -44.63 -40.54
N ALA A 91 -89.91 -43.37 -40.79
CA ALA A 91 -90.36 -42.58 -41.94
C ALA A 91 -89.63 -42.92 -43.27
N GLU A 92 -88.70 -43.88 -43.26
CA GLU A 92 -87.87 -44.28 -44.42
C GLU A 92 -87.17 -43.09 -45.12
N SER A 93 -86.69 -42.10 -44.37
CA SER A 93 -86.08 -40.89 -44.95
C SER A 93 -84.76 -41.20 -45.67
N GLU A 94 -84.60 -40.62 -46.87
CA GLU A 94 -83.38 -40.76 -47.71
C GLU A 94 -82.09 -40.29 -47.01
N HIS A 95 -82.21 -39.43 -45.99
CA HIS A 95 -81.06 -38.86 -45.28
C HIS A 95 -80.55 -39.71 -44.11
N VAL A 96 -81.28 -40.75 -43.70
CA VAL A 96 -80.94 -41.59 -42.54
C VAL A 96 -79.68 -42.41 -42.78
N GLY A 97 -79.54 -43.02 -43.96
CA GLY A 97 -78.38 -43.87 -44.28
C GLY A 97 -77.06 -43.09 -44.20
N ASP A 98 -77.03 -41.90 -44.79
CA ASP A 98 -75.87 -41.01 -44.76
C ASP A 98 -75.49 -40.53 -43.36
N LEU A 99 -76.49 -40.26 -42.51
CA LEU A 99 -76.26 -39.88 -41.11
C LEU A 99 -75.75 -41.07 -40.29
N GLN A 100 -76.29 -42.27 -40.50
CA GLN A 100 -75.84 -43.50 -39.85
C GLN A 100 -74.37 -43.81 -40.17
N VAL A 101 -73.91 -43.57 -41.40
CA VAL A 101 -72.49 -43.72 -41.77
C VAL A 101 -71.61 -42.79 -40.93
N VAL A 102 -71.97 -41.50 -40.85
CA VAL A 102 -71.18 -40.51 -40.09
C VAL A 102 -71.21 -40.79 -38.58
N LEU A 103 -72.33 -41.30 -38.04
CA LEU A 103 -72.44 -41.75 -36.65
C LEU A 103 -71.62 -43.02 -36.38
N SER A 104 -71.55 -43.94 -37.34
CA SER A 104 -70.69 -45.13 -37.26
C SER A 104 -69.21 -44.76 -37.27
N ASP A 105 -68.80 -43.84 -38.16
CA ASP A 105 -67.45 -43.30 -38.18
C ASP A 105 -67.11 -42.58 -36.88
N LEU A 106 -68.03 -41.77 -36.34
CA LEU A 106 -67.86 -41.13 -35.04
C LEU A 106 -67.61 -42.16 -33.93
N LYS A 107 -68.43 -43.21 -33.85
CA LYS A 107 -68.26 -44.29 -32.87
C LYS A 107 -66.92 -45.01 -33.05
N LYS A 108 -66.53 -45.33 -34.29
CA LYS A 108 -65.25 -45.98 -34.60
C LYS A 108 -64.06 -45.15 -34.15
N TYR A 109 -64.02 -43.86 -34.52
CA TYR A 109 -62.92 -42.96 -34.13
C TYR A 109 -62.94 -42.62 -32.64
N HIS A 110 -64.11 -42.58 -32.00
CA HIS A 110 -64.23 -42.45 -30.56
C HIS A 110 -63.63 -43.65 -29.82
N VAL A 111 -63.99 -44.89 -30.21
CA VAL A 111 -63.43 -46.12 -29.62
C VAL A 111 -61.91 -46.16 -29.79
N GLU A 112 -61.42 -45.84 -30.98
CA GLU A 112 -59.98 -45.76 -31.25
C GLU A 112 -59.28 -44.71 -30.38
N ALA A 113 -59.84 -43.51 -30.25
CA ALA A 113 -59.25 -42.45 -29.45
C ALA A 113 -59.22 -42.79 -27.96
N VAL A 114 -60.29 -43.39 -27.43
CA VAL A 114 -60.37 -43.83 -26.02
C VAL A 114 -59.36 -44.94 -25.73
N ASP A 115 -59.24 -45.94 -26.62
CA ASP A 115 -58.29 -47.04 -26.44
C ASP A 115 -56.84 -46.55 -26.52
N ASN A 116 -56.52 -45.69 -27.49
CA ASN A 116 -55.19 -45.09 -27.60
C ASN A 116 -54.83 -44.25 -26.37
N VAL A 117 -55.76 -43.44 -25.84
CA VAL A 117 -55.53 -42.69 -24.59
C VAL A 117 -55.25 -43.64 -23.43
N LYS A 118 -55.97 -44.75 -23.31
CA LYS A 118 -55.75 -45.73 -22.25
C LYS A 118 -54.34 -46.31 -22.28
N PHE A 119 -53.86 -46.73 -23.46
CA PHE A 119 -52.51 -47.28 -23.61
C PHE A 119 -51.42 -46.21 -23.44
N LEU A 120 -51.57 -45.04 -24.06
CA LEU A 120 -50.59 -43.96 -23.97
C LEU A 120 -50.48 -43.38 -22.56
N SER A 121 -51.56 -43.35 -21.78
CA SER A 121 -51.55 -42.90 -20.38
C SER A 121 -50.66 -43.79 -19.50
N THR A 122 -50.42 -45.06 -19.87
CA THR A 122 -49.46 -45.93 -19.16
C THR A 122 -48.01 -45.47 -19.30
N LEU A 123 -47.71 -44.70 -20.36
CA LEU A 123 -46.39 -44.15 -20.65
C LEU A 123 -46.17 -42.78 -20.01
N GLU A 124 -47.25 -42.08 -19.64
CA GLU A 124 -47.22 -40.67 -19.23
C GLU A 124 -46.21 -40.38 -18.11
N ARG A 125 -46.21 -41.19 -17.05
CA ARG A 125 -45.26 -41.03 -15.94
C ARG A 125 -43.81 -41.15 -16.39
N HIS A 126 -43.50 -42.13 -17.25
CA HIS A 126 -42.15 -42.33 -17.78
C HIS A 126 -41.73 -41.17 -18.68
N LEU A 127 -42.64 -40.67 -19.51
CA LEU A 127 -42.38 -39.51 -20.37
C LEU A 127 -42.25 -38.20 -19.57
N GLN A 128 -43.00 -38.04 -18.48
CA GLN A 128 -42.84 -36.93 -17.54
C GLN A 128 -41.48 -36.98 -16.82
N ASN A 129 -41.05 -38.16 -16.37
CA ASN A 129 -39.72 -38.35 -15.80
C ASN A 129 -38.61 -38.03 -16.81
N LEU A 130 -38.80 -38.40 -18.08
CA LEU A 130 -37.85 -38.09 -19.14
C LEU A 130 -37.79 -36.59 -19.45
N ALA A 131 -38.93 -35.89 -19.42
CA ALA A 131 -39.03 -34.47 -19.71
C ALA A 131 -38.59 -33.57 -18.54
N HIS A 132 -39.01 -33.89 -17.31
CA HIS A 132 -38.89 -33.01 -16.14
C HIS A 132 -38.16 -33.65 -14.95
N GLY A 133 -37.66 -34.89 -15.06
CA GLY A 133 -37.01 -35.57 -13.95
C GLY A 133 -35.78 -34.81 -13.46
N SER A 134 -35.56 -34.74 -12.16
CA SER A 134 -34.38 -34.08 -11.60
C SER A 134 -33.18 -35.03 -11.62
N GLY A 135 -32.22 -34.77 -12.49
CA GLY A 135 -30.95 -35.51 -12.56
C GLY A 135 -30.87 -36.60 -13.63
N SER A 136 -29.64 -36.97 -13.98
CA SER A 136 -29.29 -37.98 -14.98
C SER A 136 -29.68 -39.39 -14.57
N ASP A 137 -29.59 -39.71 -13.27
CA ASP A 137 -29.98 -41.01 -12.70
C ASP A 137 -31.46 -41.33 -12.91
N VAL A 138 -32.33 -40.32 -12.81
CA VAL A 138 -33.78 -40.50 -13.05
C VAL A 138 -34.03 -40.89 -14.51
N VAL A 139 -33.32 -40.27 -15.45
CA VAL A 139 -33.42 -40.58 -16.88
C VAL A 139 -32.89 -41.99 -17.16
N LEU A 140 -31.70 -42.33 -16.63
CA LEU A 140 -31.07 -43.65 -16.79
C LEU A 140 -31.99 -44.78 -16.30
N ASN A 141 -32.58 -44.64 -15.11
CA ASN A 141 -33.48 -45.64 -14.55
C ASN A 141 -34.85 -45.72 -15.28
N THR A 142 -35.27 -44.63 -15.91
CA THR A 142 -36.56 -44.55 -16.62
C THR A 142 -36.49 -45.18 -18.03
N ILE A 143 -35.34 -45.13 -18.71
CA ILE A 143 -35.20 -45.64 -20.08
C ILE A 143 -35.58 -47.13 -20.21
N PRO A 144 -35.08 -48.07 -19.37
CA PRO A 144 -35.44 -49.48 -19.47
C PRO A 144 -36.93 -49.73 -19.23
N SER A 145 -37.50 -49.07 -18.23
CA SER A 145 -38.92 -49.22 -17.87
C SER A 145 -39.84 -48.63 -18.94
N LEU A 146 -39.47 -47.49 -19.53
CA LEU A 146 -40.16 -46.87 -20.66
C LEU A 146 -40.18 -47.81 -21.89
N LEU A 147 -39.04 -48.38 -22.27
CA LEU A 147 -38.95 -49.28 -23.42
C LEU A 147 -39.76 -50.56 -23.22
N ASN A 148 -39.78 -51.11 -22.01
CA ASN A 148 -40.64 -52.24 -21.70
C ASN A 148 -42.13 -51.87 -21.73
N ALA A 149 -42.51 -50.67 -21.28
CA ALA A 149 -43.89 -50.18 -21.38
C ALA A 149 -44.30 -49.95 -22.85
N LEU A 150 -43.42 -49.40 -23.68
CA LEU A 150 -43.63 -49.26 -25.12
C LEU A 150 -43.77 -50.61 -25.82
N LYS A 151 -42.98 -51.61 -25.41
CA LYS A 151 -43.14 -53.01 -25.84
C LYS A 151 -44.54 -53.54 -25.55
N MET A 152 -45.04 -53.31 -24.33
CA MET A 152 -46.40 -53.72 -23.95
C MET A 152 -47.47 -53.02 -24.79
N VAL A 153 -47.30 -51.71 -25.08
CA VAL A 153 -48.22 -50.98 -25.96
C VAL A 153 -48.21 -51.54 -27.38
N TRP A 154 -47.05 -51.88 -27.92
CA TRP A 154 -46.91 -52.48 -29.25
C TRP A 154 -47.59 -53.84 -29.38
N VAL A 155 -47.43 -54.69 -28.36
CA VAL A 155 -48.00 -56.05 -28.36
C VAL A 155 -49.50 -56.03 -28.08
N MET A 156 -49.95 -55.20 -27.14
CA MET A 156 -51.32 -55.28 -26.59
C MET A 156 -52.31 -54.28 -27.21
N SER A 157 -51.85 -53.12 -27.69
CA SER A 157 -52.76 -52.13 -28.29
C SER A 157 -53.31 -52.64 -29.60
N ARG A 158 -54.61 -52.41 -29.86
CA ARG A 158 -55.24 -52.80 -31.13
C ARG A 158 -55.10 -51.72 -32.21
N HIS A 159 -54.99 -50.46 -31.79
CA HIS A 159 -55.02 -49.31 -32.68
C HIS A 159 -53.68 -48.57 -32.74
N TYR A 160 -52.88 -48.56 -31.67
CA TYR A 160 -51.62 -47.81 -31.61
C TYR A 160 -50.39 -48.60 -32.12
N ASN A 161 -50.54 -49.91 -32.30
CA ASN A 161 -49.52 -50.88 -32.73
C ASN A 161 -49.07 -50.76 -34.21
N LYS A 162 -49.02 -49.54 -34.76
CA LYS A 162 -48.69 -49.28 -36.17
C LYS A 162 -47.41 -48.45 -36.28
N ASP A 163 -46.60 -48.73 -37.29
CA ASP A 163 -45.35 -47.99 -37.55
C ASP A 163 -45.60 -46.48 -37.71
N GLU A 164 -46.67 -46.11 -38.41
CA GLU A 164 -47.12 -44.72 -38.62
C GLU A 164 -47.32 -43.92 -37.32
N ARG A 165 -47.47 -44.59 -36.17
CA ARG A 165 -47.70 -43.97 -34.84
C ARG A 165 -46.53 -44.17 -33.90
N MET A 166 -45.93 -45.36 -33.92
CA MET A 166 -44.86 -45.72 -33.00
C MET A 166 -43.51 -45.12 -33.41
N VAL A 167 -43.22 -45.02 -34.72
CA VAL A 167 -41.98 -44.39 -35.19
C VAL A 167 -41.93 -42.90 -34.82
N PRO A 168 -42.95 -42.07 -35.10
CA PRO A 168 -42.94 -40.68 -34.67
C PRO A 168 -42.86 -40.51 -33.14
N LEU A 169 -43.47 -41.41 -32.36
CA LEU A 169 -43.34 -41.38 -30.90
C LEU A 169 -41.90 -41.69 -30.43
N MET A 170 -41.26 -42.70 -31.03
CA MET A 170 -39.88 -43.06 -30.73
C MET A 170 -38.89 -41.94 -31.14
N GLU A 171 -39.12 -41.28 -32.27
CA GLU A 171 -38.35 -40.09 -32.69
C GLU A 171 -38.51 -38.94 -31.69
N ARG A 172 -39.72 -38.70 -31.19
CA ARG A 172 -39.98 -37.69 -30.14
C ARG A 172 -39.30 -38.04 -28.82
N ILE A 173 -39.21 -39.31 -28.47
CA ILE A 173 -38.46 -39.80 -27.30
C ILE A 173 -36.96 -39.58 -27.50
N ALA A 174 -36.41 -39.95 -28.66
CA ALA A 174 -35.01 -39.71 -29.00
C ALA A 174 -34.68 -38.20 -28.96
N TRP A 175 -35.57 -37.35 -29.50
CA TRP A 175 -35.45 -35.90 -29.41
C TRP A 175 -35.43 -35.41 -27.96
N GLN A 176 -36.31 -35.94 -27.11
CA GLN A 176 -36.33 -35.59 -25.68
C GLN A 176 -35.04 -36.02 -24.99
N ILE A 177 -34.53 -37.23 -25.24
CA ILE A 177 -33.25 -37.71 -24.69
C ILE A 177 -32.09 -36.81 -25.14
N SER A 178 -32.02 -36.46 -26.44
CA SER A 178 -31.03 -35.50 -26.93
C SER A 178 -31.14 -34.14 -26.24
N THR A 179 -32.35 -33.65 -26.01
CA THR A 179 -32.59 -32.37 -25.32
C THR A 179 -32.09 -32.43 -23.88
N ARG A 180 -32.33 -33.55 -23.18
CA ARG A 180 -31.83 -33.75 -21.81
C ARG A 180 -30.32 -33.81 -21.75
N VAL A 181 -29.66 -34.48 -22.69
CA VAL A 181 -28.19 -34.52 -22.73
C VAL A 181 -27.60 -33.15 -23.05
N TYR A 182 -28.26 -32.38 -23.93
CA TYR A 182 -27.88 -31.00 -24.22
C TYR A 182 -27.92 -30.13 -22.95
N GLU A 183 -28.98 -30.26 -22.14
CA GLU A 183 -29.13 -29.55 -20.85
C GLU A 183 -28.14 -30.03 -19.78
N VAL A 184 -27.83 -31.33 -19.73
CA VAL A 184 -26.90 -31.90 -18.73
C VAL A 184 -25.46 -31.47 -19.00
N VAL A 185 -25.03 -31.47 -20.26
CA VAL A 185 -23.65 -31.13 -20.64
C VAL A 185 -23.45 -29.62 -20.69
N ASP A 186 -24.45 -28.85 -21.14
CA ASP A 186 -24.44 -27.38 -21.19
C ASP A 186 -23.14 -26.75 -21.70
N MET A 187 -22.87 -26.92 -23.01
CA MET A 187 -21.63 -26.48 -23.66
C MET A 187 -21.17 -25.04 -23.32
N PRO A 188 -22.04 -24.02 -23.27
CA PRO A 188 -21.64 -22.64 -22.94
C PRO A 188 -21.06 -22.43 -21.53
N THR A 189 -21.43 -23.28 -20.56
CA THR A 189 -20.99 -23.17 -19.17
C THR A 189 -19.99 -24.25 -18.78
N LEU A 190 -19.94 -25.36 -19.54
CA LEU A 190 -19.08 -26.52 -19.29
C LEU A 190 -17.61 -26.17 -18.99
N PHE A 191 -17.02 -25.24 -19.75
CA PHE A 191 -15.61 -24.81 -19.57
C PHE A 191 -15.40 -23.71 -18.52
N LYS A 192 -16.48 -23.25 -17.87
CA LYS A 192 -16.47 -22.26 -16.78
C LYS A 192 -16.68 -22.89 -15.40
N GLU A 193 -17.25 -24.09 -15.36
CA GLU A 193 -17.50 -24.84 -14.13
C GLU A 193 -16.23 -25.51 -13.59
N ASP A 194 -16.32 -26.07 -12.38
CA ASP A 194 -15.27 -26.92 -11.83
C ASP A 194 -15.00 -28.12 -12.74
N ARG A 195 -13.71 -28.45 -12.92
CA ARG A 195 -13.28 -29.45 -13.90
C ARG A 195 -13.80 -30.85 -13.58
N ALA A 196 -13.88 -31.22 -12.29
CA ALA A 196 -14.43 -32.51 -11.88
C ALA A 196 -15.95 -32.56 -12.11
N ALA A 197 -16.65 -31.44 -11.85
CA ALA A 197 -18.07 -31.31 -12.14
C ALA A 197 -18.37 -31.41 -13.66
N ALA A 198 -17.58 -30.72 -14.49
CA ALA A 198 -17.71 -30.76 -15.95
C ALA A 198 -17.49 -32.19 -16.50
N LYS A 199 -16.44 -32.89 -16.05
CA LYS A 199 -16.17 -34.28 -16.44
C LYS A 199 -17.30 -35.23 -16.06
N LYS A 200 -17.86 -35.05 -14.86
CA LYS A 200 -19.01 -35.82 -14.39
C LYS A 200 -20.23 -35.62 -15.29
N LYS A 201 -20.59 -34.37 -15.62
CA LYS A 201 -21.69 -34.03 -16.53
C LYS A 201 -21.54 -34.65 -17.92
N ILE A 202 -20.34 -34.58 -18.52
CA ILE A 202 -20.04 -35.20 -19.82
C ILE A 202 -20.25 -36.71 -19.77
N THR A 203 -19.74 -37.35 -18.71
CA THR A 203 -19.82 -38.81 -18.53
C THR A 203 -21.27 -39.27 -18.33
N GLU A 204 -22.05 -38.53 -17.55
CA GLU A 204 -23.48 -38.77 -17.35
C GLU A 204 -24.28 -38.61 -18.65
N GLY A 205 -24.03 -37.53 -19.41
CA GLY A 205 -24.66 -37.30 -20.70
C GLY A 205 -24.35 -38.41 -21.71
N LYS A 206 -23.08 -38.83 -21.80
CA LYS A 206 -22.66 -39.95 -22.63
C LYS A 206 -23.36 -41.25 -22.24
N SER A 207 -23.41 -41.55 -20.93
CA SER A 207 -24.05 -42.75 -20.39
C SER A 207 -25.53 -42.82 -20.77
N ILE A 208 -26.27 -41.70 -20.70
CA ILE A 208 -27.69 -41.64 -21.10
C ILE A 208 -27.88 -42.06 -22.57
N LEU A 209 -27.06 -41.54 -23.48
CA LEU A 209 -27.15 -41.83 -24.91
C LEU A 209 -26.81 -43.29 -25.23
N GLU A 210 -25.74 -43.81 -24.64
CA GLU A 210 -25.34 -45.22 -24.81
C GLU A 210 -26.37 -46.17 -24.19
N HIS A 211 -26.92 -45.82 -23.04
CA HIS A 211 -27.93 -46.61 -22.35
C HIS A 211 -29.24 -46.68 -23.14
N TRP A 212 -29.69 -45.56 -23.72
CA TRP A 212 -30.82 -45.51 -24.65
C TRP A 212 -30.67 -46.52 -25.79
N LYS A 213 -29.54 -46.46 -26.50
CA LYS A 213 -29.25 -47.33 -27.63
C LYS A 213 -29.16 -48.80 -27.21
N LYS A 214 -28.46 -49.08 -26.11
CA LYS A 214 -28.33 -50.43 -25.55
C LYS A 214 -29.70 -51.02 -25.21
N CYS A 215 -30.53 -50.29 -24.46
CA CYS A 215 -31.85 -50.77 -24.05
C CYS A 215 -32.77 -51.00 -25.24
N TYR A 216 -32.71 -50.15 -26.29
CA TYR A 216 -33.48 -50.37 -27.51
C TYR A 216 -33.16 -51.72 -28.15
N PHE A 217 -31.86 -52.02 -28.37
CA PHE A 217 -31.46 -53.30 -28.96
C PHE A 217 -31.78 -54.49 -28.04
N THR A 218 -31.68 -54.33 -26.72
CA THR A 218 -32.14 -55.35 -25.76
C THR A 218 -33.65 -55.61 -25.91
N THR A 219 -34.48 -54.58 -26.06
CA THR A 219 -35.92 -54.74 -26.30
C THR A 219 -36.21 -55.37 -27.66
N CYS A 220 -35.44 -55.04 -28.71
CA CYS A 220 -35.54 -55.70 -30.03
C CYS A 220 -35.37 -57.22 -29.90
N ALA A 221 -34.29 -57.66 -29.25
CA ALA A 221 -34.00 -59.08 -29.04
C ALA A 221 -35.11 -59.79 -28.26
N GLN A 222 -35.64 -59.16 -27.19
CA GLN A 222 -36.74 -59.71 -26.40
C GLN A 222 -38.04 -59.87 -27.20
N VAL A 223 -38.33 -58.97 -28.14
CA VAL A 223 -39.53 -59.07 -28.99
C VAL A 223 -39.35 -60.19 -30.02
N GLU A 224 -38.16 -60.32 -30.61
CA GLU A 224 -37.83 -61.41 -31.54
C GLU A 224 -37.93 -62.79 -30.86
N GLU A 225 -37.45 -62.93 -29.63
CA GLU A 225 -37.57 -64.17 -28.83
C GLU A 225 -39.02 -64.53 -28.45
N SER A 226 -39.89 -63.53 -28.30
CA SER A 226 -41.29 -63.74 -27.90
C SER A 226 -42.19 -64.32 -28.99
N GLY A 227 -41.66 -64.54 -30.21
CA GLY A 227 -42.40 -65.13 -31.32
C GLY A 227 -43.51 -64.23 -31.89
N SER A 228 -43.45 -62.92 -31.63
CA SER A 228 -44.43 -61.98 -32.17
C SER A 228 -44.35 -61.93 -33.70
N GLU A 229 -45.49 -62.04 -34.40
CA GLU A 229 -45.57 -61.92 -35.87
C GLU A 229 -45.13 -60.52 -36.38
N ARG A 230 -44.89 -59.56 -35.48
CA ARG A 230 -44.62 -58.16 -35.80
C ARG A 230 -43.21 -57.76 -35.40
N TYR A 231 -42.44 -57.28 -36.36
CA TYR A 231 -41.06 -56.89 -36.17
C TYR A 231 -40.92 -55.54 -35.45
N TRP A 232 -40.26 -55.52 -34.30
CA TRP A 232 -39.81 -54.31 -33.62
C TRP A 232 -38.51 -53.80 -34.29
N LYS A 233 -38.62 -53.28 -35.51
CA LYS A 233 -37.48 -52.70 -36.25
C LYS A 233 -37.89 -51.38 -36.89
N PHE A 234 -37.30 -50.30 -36.40
CA PHE A 234 -37.54 -48.94 -36.90
C PHE A 234 -36.30 -48.43 -37.63
N ASP A 235 -36.43 -47.33 -38.36
CA ASP A 235 -35.30 -46.70 -39.03
C ASP A 235 -34.27 -46.23 -38.00
N LEU A 236 -33.15 -46.95 -37.93
CA LEU A 236 -32.05 -46.68 -37.00
C LEU A 236 -31.43 -45.30 -37.23
N LYS A 237 -31.47 -44.79 -38.46
CA LYS A 237 -30.93 -43.47 -38.78
C LYS A 237 -31.76 -42.37 -38.11
N CYS A 238 -33.09 -42.46 -38.23
CA CYS A 238 -34.01 -41.50 -37.62
C CYS A 238 -33.93 -41.51 -36.09
N LEU A 239 -33.65 -42.67 -35.48
CA LEU A 239 -33.54 -42.81 -34.03
C LEU A 239 -32.17 -42.45 -33.45
N PHE A 240 -31.07 -42.79 -34.15
CA PHE A 240 -29.74 -42.77 -33.55
C PHE A 240 -28.74 -41.81 -34.18
N GLU A 241 -28.94 -41.28 -35.40
CA GLU A 241 -27.94 -40.43 -36.07
C GLU A 241 -27.54 -39.23 -35.21
N LYS A 242 -28.53 -38.55 -34.63
CA LYS A 242 -28.28 -37.42 -33.72
C LYS A 242 -27.65 -37.87 -32.40
N THR A 243 -28.17 -38.92 -31.78
CA THR A 243 -27.64 -39.39 -30.47
C THR A 243 -26.23 -39.94 -30.58
N ASP A 244 -25.90 -40.64 -31.67
CA ASP A 244 -24.56 -41.18 -31.94
C ASP A 244 -23.55 -40.06 -32.18
N HIS A 245 -23.94 -39.03 -32.94
CA HIS A 245 -23.11 -37.83 -33.09
C HIS A 245 -22.85 -37.18 -31.73
N MET A 246 -23.89 -36.98 -30.91
CA MET A 246 -23.73 -36.43 -29.56
C MET A 246 -22.83 -37.29 -28.67
N THR A 247 -22.93 -38.62 -28.75
CA THR A 247 -22.03 -39.54 -28.02
C THR A 247 -20.57 -39.34 -28.41
N ALA A 248 -20.29 -39.18 -29.71
CA ALA A 248 -18.93 -38.91 -30.19
C ALA A 248 -18.40 -37.55 -29.69
N ILE A 249 -19.23 -36.50 -29.69
CA ILE A 249 -18.87 -35.19 -29.12
C ILE A 249 -18.58 -35.32 -27.62
N CYS A 250 -19.43 -36.01 -26.85
CA CYS A 250 -19.18 -36.24 -25.43
C CYS A 250 -17.88 -37.01 -25.18
N GLN A 251 -17.51 -37.95 -26.05
CA GLN A 251 -16.21 -38.64 -25.96
C GLN A 251 -15.05 -37.69 -26.22
N ASP A 252 -15.11 -36.89 -27.29
CA ASP A 252 -14.07 -35.90 -27.60
C ASP A 252 -13.88 -34.90 -26.44
N LEU A 253 -14.98 -34.43 -25.85
CA LEU A 253 -14.95 -33.53 -24.69
C LEU A 253 -14.35 -34.22 -23.46
N HIS A 254 -14.69 -35.47 -23.21
CA HIS A 254 -14.10 -36.24 -22.13
C HIS A 254 -12.58 -36.36 -22.29
N ASP A 255 -12.11 -36.65 -23.50
CA ASP A 255 -10.68 -36.74 -23.83
C ASP A 255 -9.95 -35.41 -23.56
N ILE A 256 -10.54 -34.29 -23.98
CA ILE A 256 -9.99 -32.94 -23.74
C ILE A 256 -9.89 -32.67 -22.23
N PHE A 257 -10.97 -32.87 -21.49
CA PHE A 257 -10.97 -32.62 -20.04
C PHE A 257 -10.01 -33.54 -19.30
N GLN A 258 -9.81 -34.78 -19.76
CA GLN A 258 -8.79 -35.68 -19.20
C GLN A 258 -7.38 -35.11 -19.40
N VAL A 259 -7.00 -34.75 -20.63
CA VAL A 259 -5.67 -34.19 -20.95
C VAL A 259 -5.41 -32.90 -20.17
N VAL A 260 -6.36 -31.96 -20.22
CA VAL A 260 -6.14 -30.65 -19.61
C VAL A 260 -6.19 -30.75 -18.09
N THR A 261 -7.12 -31.50 -17.50
CA THR A 261 -7.31 -31.50 -16.04
C THR A 261 -6.30 -32.41 -15.34
N GLU A 262 -6.13 -33.64 -15.80
CA GLU A 262 -5.32 -34.61 -15.08
C GLU A 262 -3.84 -34.46 -15.41
N GLU A 263 -3.49 -34.20 -16.67
CA GLU A 263 -2.09 -34.18 -17.08
C GLU A 263 -1.48 -32.78 -16.93
N LEU A 264 -2.17 -31.74 -17.38
CA LEU A 264 -1.66 -30.37 -17.32
C LEU A 264 -1.88 -29.73 -15.94
N TYR A 265 -3.09 -29.79 -15.38
CA TYR A 265 -3.41 -29.08 -14.12
C TYR A 265 -3.13 -29.84 -12.82
N ASN A 266 -3.16 -31.18 -12.81
CA ASN A 266 -2.99 -31.97 -11.59
C ASN A 266 -1.59 -32.61 -11.45
N VAL A 267 -0.90 -32.86 -12.56
CA VAL A 267 0.46 -33.43 -12.57
C VAL A 267 1.46 -32.36 -12.95
N PHE A 268 1.37 -31.80 -14.16
CA PHE A 268 2.40 -30.89 -14.68
C PHE A 268 2.44 -29.54 -13.97
N ILE A 269 1.32 -28.82 -13.82
CA ILE A 269 1.30 -27.50 -13.18
C ILE A 269 1.69 -27.58 -11.70
N PRO A 270 1.22 -28.54 -10.88
CA PRO A 270 1.70 -28.72 -9.51
C PRO A 270 3.19 -29.05 -9.48
N GLU A 271 3.67 -29.98 -10.30
CA GLU A 271 5.11 -30.27 -10.39
C GLU A 271 5.93 -29.07 -10.85
N LEU A 272 5.44 -28.24 -11.77
CA LEU A 272 6.12 -27.04 -12.28
C LEU A 272 6.01 -25.84 -11.32
N THR A 273 4.89 -25.70 -10.62
CA THR A 273 4.68 -24.75 -9.51
C THR A 273 5.34 -25.22 -8.21
N THR A 274 5.83 -26.48 -8.19
CA THR A 274 6.84 -27.03 -7.27
C THR A 274 8.23 -27.28 -7.90
N VAL A 275 8.56 -26.82 -9.13
CA VAL A 275 9.93 -26.71 -9.74
C VAL A 275 10.40 -25.27 -10.19
N THR A 276 9.54 -24.25 -10.38
CA THR A 276 9.87 -22.88 -10.89
C THR A 276 9.51 -21.67 -9.98
N ALA A 277 10.42 -20.68 -9.78
CA ALA A 277 10.15 -19.44 -8.98
C ALA A 277 9.73 -18.18 -9.75
N ASN A 278 9.57 -18.24 -11.07
CA ASN A 278 9.21 -17.05 -11.86
C ASN A 278 7.70 -17.04 -12.13
N PRO A 279 6.88 -16.32 -11.34
CA PRO A 279 5.43 -16.31 -11.51
C PRO A 279 5.03 -15.85 -12.92
N LYS A 280 5.81 -14.96 -13.54
CA LYS A 280 5.56 -14.50 -14.91
C LYS A 280 5.71 -15.59 -15.98
N ARG A 281 6.63 -16.55 -15.79
CA ARG A 281 6.80 -17.70 -16.72
C ARG A 281 5.73 -18.75 -16.47
N ILE A 282 5.34 -18.97 -15.21
CA ILE A 282 4.18 -19.82 -14.87
C ILE A 282 2.89 -19.21 -15.43
N ASP A 283 2.69 -17.90 -15.31
CA ASP A 283 1.56 -17.18 -15.89
C ASP A 283 1.59 -17.23 -17.43
N ALA A 284 2.78 -17.22 -18.05
CA ALA A 284 2.92 -17.43 -19.49
C ALA A 284 2.52 -18.85 -19.91
N LEU A 285 2.99 -19.87 -19.20
CA LEU A 285 2.63 -21.27 -19.45
C LEU A 285 1.16 -21.55 -19.12
N LEU A 286 0.61 -20.94 -18.06
CA LEU A 286 -0.82 -20.99 -17.74
C LEU A 286 -1.64 -20.30 -18.82
N ARG A 287 -1.15 -19.21 -19.43
CA ARG A 287 -1.79 -18.58 -20.59
C ARG A 287 -1.73 -19.46 -21.82
N GLU A 288 -0.60 -20.15 -22.08
CA GLU A 288 -0.48 -21.10 -23.19
C GLU A 288 -1.41 -22.31 -23.00
N VAL A 289 -1.43 -22.91 -21.80
CA VAL A 289 -2.34 -24.01 -21.45
C VAL A 289 -3.81 -23.58 -21.51
N ASN A 290 -4.15 -22.38 -21.04
CA ASN A 290 -5.50 -21.82 -21.24
C ASN A 290 -5.80 -21.51 -22.71
N GLY A 291 -4.77 -21.17 -23.49
CA GLY A 291 -4.83 -20.97 -24.93
C GLY A 291 -5.26 -22.22 -25.68
N LEU A 292 -4.79 -23.40 -25.26
CA LEU A 292 -5.18 -24.71 -25.85
C LEU A 292 -6.70 -24.97 -25.77
N ILE A 293 -7.37 -24.42 -24.75
CA ILE A 293 -8.84 -24.57 -24.57
C ILE A 293 -9.60 -23.39 -25.19
N SER A 294 -8.92 -22.31 -25.59
CA SER A 294 -9.56 -21.12 -26.14
C SER A 294 -10.44 -21.40 -27.36
N PRO A 295 -10.00 -22.21 -28.35
CA PRO A 295 -10.84 -22.58 -29.49
C PRO A 295 -12.14 -23.32 -29.10
N MET A 296 -12.13 -24.03 -27.96
CA MET A 296 -13.29 -24.75 -27.42
C MET A 296 -14.23 -23.84 -26.63
N LYS A 297 -13.71 -22.76 -26.04
CA LYS A 297 -14.49 -21.76 -25.29
C LYS A 297 -15.22 -20.77 -26.20
N GLU A 298 -14.64 -20.48 -27.37
CA GLU A 298 -15.15 -19.47 -28.31
C GLU A 298 -15.88 -20.07 -29.52
N LEU A 299 -16.49 -21.25 -29.35
CA LEU A 299 -17.26 -21.89 -30.42
C LEU A 299 -18.41 -20.99 -30.87
N ARG A 300 -18.41 -20.62 -32.16
CA ARG A 300 -19.49 -19.86 -32.81
C ARG A 300 -20.61 -20.75 -33.35
N PHE A 301 -20.52 -22.05 -33.11
CA PHE A 301 -21.44 -23.06 -33.60
C PHE A 301 -21.75 -24.06 -32.49
N ASP A 302 -22.92 -24.69 -32.55
CA ASP A 302 -23.30 -25.77 -31.64
C ASP A 302 -22.63 -27.09 -32.07
N PRO A 303 -21.75 -27.72 -31.27
CA PRO A 303 -21.09 -28.97 -31.64
C PRO A 303 -22.04 -30.17 -31.67
N PHE A 304 -23.17 -30.13 -30.94
CA PHE A 304 -24.18 -31.19 -30.97
C PHE A 304 -25.08 -31.14 -32.20
N SER A 305 -25.00 -30.07 -33.00
CA SER A 305 -25.68 -29.97 -34.27
C SER A 305 -24.99 -30.82 -35.35
N LEU A 306 -25.77 -31.56 -36.12
CA LEU A 306 -25.25 -32.36 -37.23
C LEU A 306 -24.66 -31.51 -38.36
N ILE A 307 -25.10 -30.24 -38.49
CA ILE A 307 -24.66 -29.32 -39.55
C ILE A 307 -23.19 -28.90 -39.35
N SER A 308 -22.77 -28.77 -38.10
CA SER A 308 -21.44 -28.29 -37.71
C SER A 308 -20.41 -29.41 -37.51
N ALA A 309 -20.77 -30.68 -37.76
CA ALA A 309 -19.91 -31.84 -37.52
C ALA A 309 -18.52 -31.74 -38.20
N ARG A 310 -18.44 -31.15 -39.40
CA ARG A 310 -17.17 -30.92 -40.10
C ARG A 310 -16.29 -29.88 -39.40
N GLN A 311 -16.90 -28.83 -38.85
CA GLN A 311 -16.20 -27.78 -38.11
C GLN A 311 -15.63 -28.34 -36.80
N TRP A 312 -16.43 -29.12 -36.06
CA TRP A 312 -15.96 -29.81 -34.85
C TRP A 312 -14.76 -30.72 -35.11
N LYS A 313 -14.81 -31.56 -36.15
CA LYS A 313 -13.68 -32.42 -36.53
C LYS A 313 -12.40 -31.64 -36.85
N SER A 314 -12.53 -30.42 -37.38
CA SER A 314 -11.37 -29.55 -37.64
C SER A 314 -10.76 -28.99 -36.35
N VAL A 315 -11.60 -28.58 -35.40
CA VAL A 315 -11.16 -28.09 -34.08
C VAL A 315 -10.43 -29.19 -33.31
N MET A 316 -10.98 -30.42 -33.31
CA MET A 316 -10.33 -31.57 -32.67
C MET A 316 -8.99 -31.95 -33.29
N ARG A 317 -8.81 -31.77 -34.60
CA ARG A 317 -7.52 -32.01 -35.26
C ARG A 317 -6.46 -31.02 -34.80
N GLY A 318 -6.78 -29.73 -34.72
CA GLY A 318 -5.86 -28.70 -34.22
C GLY A 318 -5.43 -28.96 -32.77
N PHE A 319 -6.38 -29.30 -31.89
CA PHE A 319 -6.07 -29.64 -30.50
C PHE A 319 -5.09 -30.83 -30.39
N ARG A 320 -5.27 -31.89 -31.21
CA ARG A 320 -4.38 -33.06 -31.20
C ARG A 320 -2.97 -32.74 -31.72
N GLU A 321 -2.84 -31.80 -32.65
CA GLU A 321 -1.55 -31.33 -33.17
C GLU A 321 -0.79 -30.48 -32.13
N GLU A 322 -1.48 -29.61 -31.39
CA GLU A 322 -0.89 -28.74 -30.36
C GLU A 322 -0.40 -29.50 -29.11
N VAL A 323 -1.00 -30.64 -28.78
CA VAL A 323 -0.62 -31.51 -27.64
C VAL A 323 0.49 -32.53 -28.02
N SER A 324 1.02 -32.45 -29.24
CA SER A 324 2.02 -33.41 -29.75
C SER A 324 3.39 -33.31 -29.05
N VAL A 325 4.11 -34.45 -29.02
CA VAL A 325 5.46 -34.63 -28.45
C VAL A 325 6.50 -33.65 -29.02
N GLU A 326 6.27 -33.11 -30.22
CA GLU A 326 7.15 -32.13 -30.87
C GLU A 326 7.20 -30.79 -30.11
N ASN A 327 6.10 -30.34 -29.51
CA ASN A 327 6.09 -29.11 -28.71
C ASN A 327 6.90 -29.26 -27.42
N VAL A 328 6.90 -30.45 -26.82
CA VAL A 328 7.72 -30.73 -25.63
C VAL A 328 9.21 -30.70 -25.95
N LYS A 329 9.59 -31.26 -27.10
CA LYS A 329 10.96 -31.19 -27.62
C LYS A 329 11.41 -29.75 -27.78
N GLN A 330 10.55 -28.87 -28.30
CA GLN A 330 10.87 -27.46 -28.48
C GLN A 330 11.09 -26.75 -27.14
N ILE A 331 10.25 -27.01 -26.13
CA ILE A 331 10.40 -26.44 -24.77
C ILE A 331 11.72 -26.88 -24.12
N PHE A 332 12.09 -28.16 -24.28
CA PHE A 332 13.36 -28.69 -23.76
C PHE A 332 14.57 -28.04 -24.44
N VAL A 333 14.56 -27.93 -25.77
CA VAL A 333 15.69 -27.36 -26.54
C VAL A 333 15.85 -25.85 -26.26
N GLN A 334 14.76 -25.11 -26.08
CA GLN A 334 14.82 -23.65 -25.84
C GLN A 334 15.37 -23.27 -24.45
N ASN A 335 15.25 -24.15 -23.45
CA ASN A 335 15.63 -23.87 -22.06
C ASN A 335 16.80 -24.73 -21.56
N LEU A 336 17.64 -25.20 -22.47
CA LEU A 336 18.72 -26.16 -22.17
C LEU A 336 19.90 -25.51 -21.40
N GLU A 337 20.15 -24.22 -21.61
CA GLU A 337 21.24 -23.47 -20.96
C GLU A 337 20.83 -22.83 -19.61
N ASP A 338 19.57 -22.41 -19.47
CA ASP A 338 19.02 -21.78 -18.26
C ASP A 338 17.63 -22.37 -17.93
N PRO A 339 17.60 -23.56 -17.30
CA PRO A 339 16.34 -24.17 -16.90
C PRO A 339 15.63 -23.29 -15.86
N PRO A 340 14.30 -23.17 -15.88
CA PRO A 340 13.56 -22.37 -14.91
C PRO A 340 13.65 -22.99 -13.50
N LEU A 341 14.47 -22.40 -12.61
CA LEU A 341 14.70 -22.87 -11.23
C LEU A 341 13.93 -22.07 -10.16
N TYR A 342 13.90 -22.56 -8.91
CA TYR A 342 13.41 -21.80 -7.74
C TYR A 342 14.40 -20.84 -7.12
N ARG A 343 13.85 -19.87 -6.37
CA ARG A 343 14.53 -19.16 -5.30
C ARG A 343 14.92 -20.16 -4.21
N ASN A 344 16.22 -20.25 -3.93
CA ASN A 344 16.84 -21.20 -2.99
C ASN A 344 16.95 -22.66 -3.50
N HIS A 345 16.54 -22.97 -4.74
CA HIS A 345 17.00 -24.20 -5.37
C HIS A 345 18.38 -23.98 -5.95
N PRO A 346 19.25 -24.99 -5.84
CA PRO A 346 20.57 -24.86 -6.37
C PRO A 346 20.62 -25.17 -7.88
N PRO A 347 21.63 -24.63 -8.58
CA PRO A 347 21.68 -24.61 -10.04
C PRO A 347 21.65 -26.01 -10.68
N VAL A 348 22.40 -26.98 -10.14
CA VAL A 348 22.52 -28.29 -10.78
C VAL A 348 21.34 -29.21 -10.43
N ALA A 349 21.00 -29.34 -9.13
CA ALA A 349 19.92 -30.24 -8.72
C ALA A 349 18.55 -29.78 -9.26
N GLY A 350 18.33 -28.46 -9.35
CA GLY A 350 17.12 -27.89 -9.94
C GLY A 350 17.01 -28.19 -11.44
N ALA A 351 18.12 -28.13 -12.18
CA ALA A 351 18.15 -28.44 -13.62
C ALA A 351 17.78 -29.90 -13.92
N ILE A 352 18.28 -30.83 -13.09
CA ILE A 352 17.96 -32.26 -13.17
C ILE A 352 16.48 -32.50 -12.84
N SER A 353 15.97 -31.86 -11.79
CA SER A 353 14.55 -31.97 -11.42
C SER A 353 13.62 -31.50 -12.55
N TRP A 354 13.95 -30.38 -13.20
CA TRP A 354 13.21 -29.86 -14.34
C TRP A 354 13.20 -30.82 -15.55
N SER A 355 14.36 -31.40 -15.88
CA SER A 355 14.46 -32.43 -16.93
C SER A 355 13.55 -33.64 -16.64
N ARG A 356 13.56 -34.13 -15.39
CA ARG A 356 12.74 -35.29 -14.97
C ARG A 356 11.24 -35.03 -15.07
N SER A 357 10.78 -33.82 -14.73
CA SER A 357 9.37 -33.44 -14.87
C SER A 357 8.92 -33.41 -16.34
N LEU A 358 9.76 -32.87 -17.25
CA LEU A 358 9.48 -32.91 -18.69
C LEU A 358 9.45 -34.35 -19.22
N PHE A 359 10.39 -35.19 -18.77
CA PHE A 359 10.40 -36.61 -19.14
C PHE A 359 9.15 -37.35 -18.67
N HIS A 360 8.68 -37.10 -17.44
CA HIS A 360 7.43 -37.66 -16.93
C HIS A 360 6.23 -37.27 -17.79
N TRP A 361 6.16 -36.01 -18.23
CA TRP A 361 5.09 -35.51 -19.08
C TRP A 361 5.02 -36.23 -20.44
N ILE A 362 6.15 -36.41 -21.14
CA ILE A 362 6.17 -37.13 -22.43
C ILE A 362 5.88 -38.62 -22.22
N LYS A 363 6.40 -39.22 -21.14
CA LYS A 363 6.17 -40.61 -20.80
C LYS A 363 4.69 -40.91 -20.55
N HIS A 364 3.97 -40.03 -19.86
CA HIS A 364 2.53 -40.21 -19.62
C HIS A 364 1.73 -40.06 -20.92
N THR A 365 2.09 -39.07 -21.74
CA THR A 365 1.49 -38.83 -23.05
C THR A 365 1.62 -40.04 -23.98
N ILE A 366 2.80 -40.68 -24.03
CA ILE A 366 3.04 -41.86 -24.88
C ILE A 366 2.34 -43.14 -24.38
N ILE A 367 2.17 -43.31 -23.05
CA ILE A 367 1.43 -44.45 -22.46
C ILE A 367 -0.04 -44.41 -22.90
N ARG A 368 -0.67 -43.23 -22.95
CA ARG A 368 -2.04 -43.10 -23.45
C ARG A 368 -2.16 -43.33 -24.95
N PHE A 369 -1.14 -42.94 -25.73
CA PHE A 369 -1.06 -43.33 -27.14
C PHE A 369 -0.90 -44.85 -27.32
N GLN A 370 -0.37 -45.58 -26.32
CA GLN A 370 -0.32 -47.06 -26.32
C GLN A 370 -1.65 -47.74 -26.08
N GLU A 371 -2.55 -47.15 -25.29
CA GLU A 371 -3.89 -47.69 -25.06
C GLU A 371 -4.79 -47.63 -26.31
N LEU A 372 -4.46 -46.77 -27.28
CA LEU A 372 -5.13 -46.65 -28.59
C LEU A 372 -4.30 -47.34 -29.68
N GLU A 373 -4.29 -48.68 -29.67
CA GLU A 373 -3.49 -49.56 -30.55
C GLU A 373 -3.62 -49.24 -32.06
N GLN A 374 -4.77 -48.70 -32.49
CA GLN A 374 -5.02 -48.30 -33.89
C GLN A 374 -4.23 -47.06 -34.35
N LEU A 375 -3.76 -46.20 -33.44
CA LEU A 375 -3.03 -44.97 -33.78
C LEU A 375 -1.51 -45.18 -33.86
N LEU A 376 -0.97 -46.14 -33.11
CA LEU A 376 0.47 -46.44 -33.11
C LEU A 376 0.95 -47.19 -34.36
N THR A 377 0.05 -47.92 -35.02
CA THR A 377 0.33 -48.61 -36.29
C THR A 377 0.32 -47.66 -37.49
N SER A 378 -0.20 -46.44 -37.33
CA SER A 378 -0.17 -45.39 -38.34
C SER A 378 1.26 -44.83 -38.56
N GLU A 379 1.54 -44.34 -39.77
CA GLU A 379 2.81 -43.68 -40.11
C GLU A 379 3.10 -42.46 -39.21
N HIS A 380 2.06 -41.82 -38.67
CA HIS A 380 2.19 -40.72 -37.71
C HIS A 380 2.60 -41.21 -36.31
N GLY A 381 2.01 -42.30 -35.82
CA GLY A 381 2.35 -42.91 -34.53
C GLY A 381 3.79 -43.41 -34.45
N LYS A 382 4.33 -43.97 -35.56
CA LYS A 382 5.74 -44.36 -35.65
C LYS A 382 6.68 -43.14 -35.53
N LYS A 383 6.35 -42.02 -36.17
CA LYS A 383 7.12 -40.77 -36.06
C LYS A 383 7.11 -40.21 -34.64
N VAL A 384 5.96 -40.16 -33.99
CA VAL A 384 5.82 -39.70 -32.59
C VAL A 384 6.63 -40.58 -31.63
N LYS A 385 6.60 -41.90 -31.82
CA LYS A 385 7.43 -42.85 -31.04
C LYS A 385 8.93 -42.61 -31.24
N GLN A 386 9.37 -42.32 -32.46
CA GLN A 386 10.77 -42.02 -32.76
C GLN A 386 11.22 -40.70 -32.11
N ILE A 387 10.40 -39.66 -32.17
CA ILE A 387 10.68 -38.35 -31.53
C ILE A 387 10.75 -38.52 -30.01
N TYR A 388 9.82 -39.28 -29.40
CA TYR A 388 9.88 -39.60 -27.97
C TYR A 388 11.20 -40.26 -27.58
N LEU A 389 11.64 -41.29 -28.31
CA LEU A 389 12.90 -41.99 -28.01
C LEU A 389 14.12 -41.08 -28.16
N GLU A 390 14.11 -40.18 -29.15
CA GLU A 390 15.17 -39.19 -29.35
C GLU A 390 15.24 -38.20 -28.17
N VAL A 391 14.10 -37.67 -27.75
CA VAL A 391 14.00 -36.69 -26.65
C VAL A 391 14.32 -37.32 -25.30
N ALA A 392 13.80 -38.53 -25.04
CA ALA A 392 14.10 -39.30 -23.84
C ALA A 392 15.61 -39.59 -23.68
N LYS A 393 16.28 -39.90 -24.79
CA LYS A 393 17.73 -40.13 -24.81
C LYS A 393 18.49 -38.84 -24.49
N LYS A 394 18.14 -37.72 -25.12
CA LYS A 394 18.77 -36.41 -24.89
C LYS A 394 18.57 -35.90 -23.45
N MET A 395 17.38 -36.07 -22.88
CA MET A 395 17.09 -35.69 -21.49
C MET A 395 17.94 -36.48 -20.50
N LYS A 396 18.12 -37.79 -20.74
CA LYS A 396 18.99 -38.62 -19.90
C LYS A 396 20.46 -38.24 -20.01
N GLU A 397 20.95 -38.00 -21.23
CA GLU A 397 22.32 -37.53 -21.47
C GLU A 397 22.59 -36.20 -20.74
N TYR A 398 21.62 -35.28 -20.75
CA TYR A 398 21.69 -34.02 -20.02
C TYR A 398 21.75 -34.20 -18.49
N GLU A 399 20.92 -35.09 -17.93
CA GLU A 399 20.96 -35.41 -16.49
C GLU A 399 22.32 -36.00 -16.06
N ASP A 400 22.84 -36.94 -16.85
CA ASP A 400 24.12 -37.60 -16.58
C ASP A 400 25.30 -36.63 -16.68
N GLU A 401 25.30 -35.71 -17.66
CA GLU A 401 26.34 -34.69 -17.83
C GLU A 401 26.34 -33.67 -16.69
N LYS A 402 25.17 -33.13 -16.33
CA LYS A 402 25.03 -32.17 -15.22
C LYS A 402 25.41 -32.77 -13.87
N TYR A 403 25.01 -34.00 -13.61
CA TYR A 403 25.41 -34.70 -12.39
C TYR A 403 26.92 -34.94 -12.33
N LYS A 404 27.56 -35.28 -13.46
CA LYS A 404 29.01 -35.50 -13.52
C LYS A 404 29.80 -34.20 -13.26
N GLU A 405 29.42 -33.11 -13.93
CA GLU A 405 30.01 -31.78 -13.75
C GLU A 405 29.95 -31.32 -12.28
N TRP A 406 28.79 -31.48 -11.65
CA TRP A 406 28.59 -31.18 -10.24
C TRP A 406 29.47 -32.01 -9.32
N ARG A 407 29.54 -33.32 -9.56
CA ARG A 407 30.32 -34.24 -8.73
C ARG A 407 31.80 -33.90 -8.76
N GLU A 408 32.36 -33.68 -9.96
CA GLU A 408 33.77 -33.32 -10.14
C GLU A 408 34.10 -31.98 -9.48
N THR A 409 33.23 -30.98 -9.66
CA THR A 409 33.39 -29.64 -9.05
C THR A 409 33.32 -29.73 -7.52
N THR A 410 32.36 -30.47 -6.98
CA THR A 410 32.17 -30.63 -5.53
C THR A 410 33.36 -31.36 -4.89
N GLU A 411 33.84 -32.45 -5.50
CA GLU A 411 35.00 -33.20 -4.98
C GLU A 411 36.30 -32.38 -5.00
N GLN A 412 36.48 -31.47 -5.98
CA GLN A 412 37.65 -30.60 -6.07
C GLN A 412 37.58 -29.36 -5.16
N MET A 413 36.42 -28.71 -5.08
CA MET A 413 36.26 -27.42 -4.40
C MET A 413 36.07 -27.57 -2.88
N LEU A 414 35.37 -28.60 -2.43
CA LEU A 414 35.02 -28.77 -1.01
C LEU A 414 36.26 -28.83 -0.08
N PRO A 415 37.35 -29.55 -0.42
CA PRO A 415 38.56 -29.55 0.41
C PRO A 415 39.32 -28.20 0.44
N LEU A 416 39.17 -27.38 -0.59
CA LEU A 416 39.80 -26.05 -0.68
C LEU A 416 39.03 -25.05 0.18
N LEU A 417 37.70 -25.00 0.05
CA LEU A 417 36.82 -24.10 0.80
C LEU A 417 36.86 -24.35 2.31
N LEU A 418 37.04 -25.61 2.74
CA LEU A 418 37.17 -25.96 4.16
C LEU A 418 38.54 -25.57 4.76
N LYS A 419 39.56 -25.34 3.92
CA LYS A 419 40.89 -24.87 4.34
C LYS A 419 40.99 -23.35 4.41
N ASP A 420 39.96 -22.62 3.98
CA ASP A 420 39.94 -21.17 4.07
C ASP A 420 39.84 -20.70 5.53
N ASN A 421 40.50 -19.57 5.81
CA ASN A 421 40.47 -18.93 7.14
C ASN A 421 39.09 -18.34 7.43
N LEU A 422 38.70 -18.29 8.71
CA LEU A 422 37.35 -17.84 9.11
C LEU A 422 37.04 -16.37 8.80
N LEU A 423 38.05 -15.51 8.80
CA LEU A 423 37.90 -14.06 8.65
C LEU A 423 38.71 -13.54 7.46
N ILE A 424 38.13 -12.64 6.67
CA ILE A 424 38.83 -11.83 5.66
C ILE A 424 39.01 -10.41 6.21
N VAL A 425 40.17 -9.81 5.93
CA VAL A 425 40.40 -8.38 6.17
C VAL A 425 40.01 -7.62 4.93
N SER A 426 38.98 -6.79 5.03
CA SER A 426 38.64 -5.80 4.01
C SER A 426 39.29 -4.48 4.43
N SER A 427 40.33 -4.04 3.72
CA SER A 427 40.82 -2.68 3.89
C SER A 427 39.89 -1.72 3.17
N VAL A 428 39.12 -0.92 3.91
CA VAL A 428 38.43 0.23 3.32
C VAL A 428 39.49 1.32 3.11
N THR A 429 39.95 1.47 1.88
CA THR A 429 40.59 2.71 1.43
C THR A 429 39.49 3.67 1.02
N GLU A 430 39.12 4.59 1.91
CA GLU A 430 38.42 5.80 1.49
C GLU A 430 39.39 6.99 1.51
N GLU A 431 39.35 7.71 0.40
CA GLU A 431 40.08 8.93 0.12
C GLU A 431 39.65 10.05 1.09
N SER A 432 40.32 10.17 2.22
CA SER A 432 40.50 11.46 2.88
C SER A 432 41.74 11.44 3.78
N VAL A 433 42.58 12.45 3.58
CA VAL A 433 43.84 12.63 4.28
C VAL A 433 43.53 13.07 5.71
N THR A 434 43.29 12.15 6.66
CA THR A 434 43.66 12.27 8.10
C THR A 434 43.17 11.17 9.06
N THR A 435 42.41 10.15 8.68
CA THR A 435 41.97 9.11 9.65
C THR A 435 42.63 7.74 9.43
N LYS A 436 43.17 7.16 10.51
CA LYS A 436 43.83 5.85 10.55
C LYS A 436 42.97 4.79 9.84
N LYS A 437 43.61 3.95 9.01
CA LYS A 437 43.06 2.72 8.42
C LYS A 437 42.27 1.92 9.48
N SER A 438 40.95 1.90 9.39
CA SER A 438 40.11 0.98 10.16
C SER A 438 40.19 -0.39 9.49
N ILE A 439 40.63 -1.40 10.24
CA ILE A 439 40.70 -2.78 9.76
C ILE A 439 39.28 -3.37 9.90
N CYS A 440 38.58 -3.58 8.77
CA CYS A 440 37.27 -4.22 8.76
C CYS A 440 37.47 -5.74 8.61
N PHE A 441 36.82 -6.53 9.45
CA PHE A 441 36.83 -7.99 9.33
C PHE A 441 35.47 -8.46 8.82
N THR A 442 35.47 -9.40 7.89
CA THR A 442 34.24 -10.05 7.39
C THR A 442 34.37 -11.56 7.56
N VAL A 443 33.25 -12.25 7.74
CA VAL A 443 33.24 -13.71 7.83
C VAL A 443 33.44 -14.31 6.45
N ASN A 444 34.45 -15.16 6.30
CA ASN A 444 34.78 -15.81 5.05
C ASN A 444 33.98 -17.10 4.86
N PHE A 445 32.66 -16.97 4.74
CA PHE A 445 31.80 -18.09 4.41
C PHE A 445 31.46 -18.00 2.92
N SER A 446 32.11 -18.84 2.10
CA SER A 446 31.94 -18.82 0.65
C SER A 446 30.51 -19.19 0.26
N PRO A 447 29.83 -18.41 -0.60
CA PRO A 447 28.49 -18.76 -1.09
C PRO A 447 28.48 -20.11 -1.81
N ILE A 448 29.60 -20.48 -2.43
CA ILE A 448 29.78 -21.77 -3.11
C ILE A 448 29.70 -22.93 -2.10
N LEU A 449 30.18 -22.75 -0.86
CA LEU A 449 30.07 -23.78 0.17
C LEU A 449 28.61 -24.00 0.60
N GLN A 450 27.84 -22.92 0.69
CA GLN A 450 26.40 -22.99 0.98
C GLN A 450 25.63 -23.65 -0.18
N GLU A 451 25.96 -23.30 -1.42
CA GLU A 451 25.39 -23.93 -2.62
C GLU A 451 25.65 -25.43 -2.63
N ILE A 452 26.89 -25.87 -2.38
CA ILE A 452 27.24 -27.29 -2.32
C ILE A 452 26.47 -28.04 -1.22
N ILE A 453 26.29 -27.44 -0.04
CA ILE A 453 25.53 -28.03 1.07
C ILE A 453 24.07 -28.25 0.66
N VAL A 454 23.46 -27.25 0.03
CA VAL A 454 22.08 -27.31 -0.43
C VAL A 454 21.94 -28.31 -1.58
N GLU A 455 22.85 -28.29 -2.56
CA GLU A 455 22.88 -29.26 -3.68
C GLU A 455 22.97 -30.70 -3.19
N THR A 456 23.84 -30.96 -2.23
CA THR A 456 24.02 -32.30 -1.67
C THR A 456 22.70 -32.86 -1.12
N LYS A 457 21.90 -32.05 -0.42
CA LYS A 457 20.59 -32.45 0.11
C LYS A 457 19.58 -32.75 -1.00
N TYR A 458 19.53 -31.91 -2.02
CA TYR A 458 18.61 -32.11 -3.15
C TYR A 458 19.02 -33.31 -4.02
N MET A 459 20.31 -33.54 -4.24
CA MET A 459 20.81 -34.72 -4.98
C MET A 459 20.45 -36.03 -4.27
N GLU A 460 20.52 -36.05 -2.93
CA GLU A 460 20.11 -37.21 -2.12
C GLU A 460 18.58 -37.46 -2.22
N GLN A 461 17.76 -36.40 -2.22
CA GLN A 461 16.31 -36.50 -2.44
C GLN A 461 15.96 -37.00 -3.85
N LEU A 462 16.76 -36.64 -4.86
CA LEU A 462 16.64 -37.13 -6.24
C LEU A 462 17.11 -38.59 -6.40
N GLY A 463 17.61 -39.23 -5.33
CA GLY A 463 18.09 -40.61 -5.33
C GLY A 463 19.42 -40.80 -6.06
N LEU A 464 20.19 -39.73 -6.29
CA LEU A 464 21.51 -39.79 -6.92
C LEU A 464 22.59 -40.05 -5.86
N PRO A 465 23.65 -40.81 -6.19
CA PRO A 465 24.73 -41.05 -5.24
C PRO A 465 25.50 -39.76 -4.97
N VAL A 466 25.69 -39.41 -3.70
CA VAL A 466 26.38 -38.18 -3.28
C VAL A 466 27.79 -38.53 -2.75
N PRO A 467 28.83 -37.72 -3.04
CA PRO A 467 30.15 -37.90 -2.43
C PRO A 467 30.11 -37.86 -0.90
N GLU A 468 30.83 -38.76 -0.23
CA GLU A 468 30.78 -38.90 1.24
C GLU A 468 31.17 -37.61 1.97
N MET A 469 32.19 -36.90 1.48
CA MET A 469 32.63 -35.62 2.06
C MET A 469 31.54 -34.55 1.97
N ALA A 470 30.81 -34.46 0.86
CA ALA A 470 29.72 -33.51 0.68
C ALA A 470 28.55 -33.83 1.64
N ARG A 471 28.24 -35.12 1.81
CA ARG A 471 27.26 -35.60 2.79
C ARG A 471 27.65 -35.24 4.23
N TYR A 472 28.91 -35.43 4.63
CA TYR A 472 29.38 -35.06 5.96
C TYR A 472 29.28 -33.56 6.24
N VAL A 473 29.59 -32.71 5.25
CA VAL A 473 29.48 -31.25 5.38
C VAL A 473 28.02 -30.81 5.45
N ALA A 474 27.14 -31.40 4.63
CA ALA A 474 25.71 -31.11 4.65
C ALA A 474 25.03 -31.50 5.97
N LEU A 475 25.46 -32.59 6.61
CA LEU A 475 25.00 -32.99 7.95
C LEU A 475 25.42 -31.98 9.03
N GLN A 476 26.49 -31.22 8.81
CA GLN A 476 27.00 -30.20 9.74
C GLN A 476 26.52 -28.78 9.41
N GLU A 477 25.58 -28.60 8.46
CA GLU A 477 25.09 -27.28 8.04
C GLU A 477 24.69 -26.38 9.23
N ASP A 478 23.86 -26.89 10.15
CA ASP A 478 23.40 -26.13 11.31
C ASP A 478 24.56 -25.62 12.18
N LYS A 479 25.65 -26.38 12.25
CA LYS A 479 26.85 -26.00 12.99
C LYS A 479 27.58 -24.83 12.29
N TYR A 480 27.76 -24.91 10.98
CA TYR A 480 28.38 -23.84 10.18
C TYR A 480 27.53 -22.56 10.15
N LEU A 481 26.21 -22.68 9.98
CA LEU A 481 25.30 -21.54 10.01
C LEU A 481 25.31 -20.83 11.38
N ARG A 482 25.29 -21.60 12.48
CA ARG A 482 25.43 -21.04 13.84
C ARG A 482 26.76 -20.33 14.04
N TYR A 483 27.88 -20.88 13.55
CA TYR A 483 29.17 -20.19 13.66
C TYR A 483 29.23 -18.92 12.81
N THR A 484 28.72 -18.97 11.58
CA THR A 484 28.69 -17.81 10.67
C THR A 484 27.83 -16.69 11.23
N SER A 485 26.62 -17.01 11.72
CA SER A 485 25.73 -16.03 12.36
C SER A 485 26.35 -15.40 13.61
N ARG A 486 26.98 -16.21 14.48
CA ARG A 486 27.62 -15.70 15.70
C ARG A 486 28.86 -14.85 15.40
N LEU A 487 29.68 -15.23 14.41
CA LEU A 487 30.82 -14.44 13.97
C LEU A 487 30.36 -13.12 13.33
N THR A 488 29.34 -13.16 12.48
CA THR A 488 28.78 -11.97 11.81
C THR A 488 28.21 -11.01 12.85
N GLY A 489 27.34 -11.47 13.73
CA GLY A 489 26.77 -10.61 14.78
C GLY A 489 27.81 -10.05 15.77
N MET A 490 28.91 -10.78 16.01
CA MET A 490 30.03 -10.28 16.80
C MET A 490 30.81 -9.18 16.06
N LEU A 491 31.07 -9.34 14.77
CA LEU A 491 31.76 -8.34 13.94
C LEU A 491 30.90 -7.09 13.76
N ASP A 492 29.59 -7.24 13.55
CA ASP A 492 28.67 -6.12 13.44
C ASP A 492 28.63 -5.29 14.73
N ARG A 493 28.64 -5.95 15.89
CA ARG A 493 28.76 -5.27 17.20
C ARG A 493 30.07 -4.52 17.34
N TYR A 494 31.18 -5.10 16.89
CA TYR A 494 32.47 -4.42 16.87
C TYR A 494 32.46 -3.19 15.96
N HIS A 495 32.00 -3.31 14.71
CA HIS A 495 31.94 -2.19 13.77
C HIS A 495 31.04 -1.07 14.29
N LYS A 496 29.85 -1.41 14.81
CA LYS A 496 28.94 -0.44 15.42
C LYS A 496 29.59 0.28 16.61
N LEU A 497 30.32 -0.44 17.47
CA LEU A 497 31.04 0.20 18.57
C LEU A 497 32.13 1.15 18.05
N MET A 498 32.88 0.75 17.03
CA MET A 498 33.93 1.60 16.45
C MET A 498 33.37 2.88 15.80
N GLU A 499 32.17 2.84 15.22
CA GLU A 499 31.49 4.02 14.67
C GLU A 499 31.06 5.03 15.74
N THR A 500 30.80 4.58 16.98
CA THR A 500 30.38 5.48 18.07
C THR A 500 31.52 6.25 18.74
N LEU A 501 32.78 5.88 18.47
CA LEU A 501 33.94 6.43 19.18
C LEU A 501 34.49 7.67 18.49
N ASN A 502 34.71 8.74 19.26
CA ASN A 502 35.40 9.93 18.78
C ASN A 502 36.92 9.73 18.73
N GLU A 503 37.66 10.55 17.97
CA GLU A 503 39.12 10.39 17.80
C GLU A 503 39.89 10.35 19.15
N ALA A 504 39.46 11.14 20.14
CA ALA A 504 40.04 11.16 21.47
C ALA A 504 39.75 9.86 22.25
N GLU A 505 38.57 9.27 22.10
CA GLU A 505 38.18 8.01 22.73
C GLU A 505 38.87 6.82 22.03
N THR A 506 39.02 6.86 20.70
CA THR A 506 39.78 5.84 19.97
C THR A 506 41.25 5.80 20.40
N LYS A 507 41.87 6.96 20.65
CA LYS A 507 43.24 7.04 21.19
C LYS A 507 43.31 6.54 22.64
N LEU A 508 42.31 6.86 23.45
CA LEU A 508 42.22 6.43 24.84
C LEU A 508 42.10 4.91 24.97
N LEU A 509 41.34 4.28 24.07
CA LEU A 509 41.04 2.85 24.08
C LEU A 509 41.93 2.01 23.15
N ASP A 510 42.97 2.60 22.55
CA ASP A 510 43.81 1.92 21.54
C ASP A 510 44.42 0.63 22.11
N ASP A 511 44.87 0.60 23.36
CA ASP A 511 45.40 -0.62 24.00
C ASP A 511 44.38 -1.78 23.99
N TYR A 512 43.12 -1.49 24.36
CA TYR A 512 42.03 -2.48 24.38
C TYR A 512 41.59 -2.87 22.96
N ILE A 513 41.59 -1.92 22.03
CA ILE A 513 41.29 -2.16 20.62
C ILE A 513 42.38 -3.06 20.00
N GLN A 514 43.67 -2.80 20.28
CA GLN A 514 44.78 -3.63 19.80
C GLN A 514 44.75 -5.04 20.39
N GLU A 515 44.35 -5.21 21.66
CA GLU A 515 44.15 -6.53 22.27
C GLU A 515 43.06 -7.32 21.53
N LEU A 516 41.90 -6.70 21.27
CA LEU A 516 40.81 -7.30 20.50
C LEU A 516 41.24 -7.63 19.06
N LEU A 517 41.95 -6.73 18.39
CA LEU A 517 42.51 -6.96 17.05
C LEU A 517 43.53 -8.12 17.03
N ARG A 518 44.27 -8.33 18.12
CA ARG A 518 45.18 -9.49 18.26
C ARG A 518 44.41 -10.80 18.30
N ILE A 519 43.29 -10.82 19.03
CA ILE A 519 42.38 -11.97 19.07
C ILE A 519 41.79 -12.20 17.68
N PHE A 520 41.25 -11.17 17.00
CA PHE A 520 40.70 -11.30 15.64
C PHE A 520 41.73 -11.78 14.62
N LYS A 521 43.00 -11.35 14.72
CA LYS A 521 44.09 -11.83 13.86
C LYS A 521 44.32 -13.35 13.97
N SER A 522 43.99 -13.97 15.10
CA SER A 522 44.07 -15.43 15.24
C SER A 522 43.00 -16.14 14.38
N GLY A 523 41.80 -15.56 14.24
CA GLY A 523 40.74 -16.03 13.34
C GLY A 523 41.04 -15.84 11.86
N HIS A 524 41.84 -14.82 11.50
CA HIS A 524 42.27 -14.57 10.12
C HIS A 524 43.48 -15.41 9.68
N LYS A 525 44.37 -15.83 10.60
CA LYS A 525 45.64 -16.50 10.25
C LYS A 525 45.78 -17.96 10.68
N ARG A 526 45.04 -18.41 11.69
CA ARG A 526 45.26 -19.74 12.32
C ARG A 526 44.04 -20.65 12.28
N LEU A 527 42.84 -20.11 12.29
CA LEU A 527 41.60 -20.89 12.32
C LEU A 527 41.00 -20.99 10.93
N THR A 528 40.74 -22.23 10.51
CA THR A 528 40.03 -22.59 9.27
C THR A 528 38.68 -23.23 9.60
N TRP A 529 37.79 -23.40 8.63
CA TRP A 529 36.47 -24.04 8.85
C TRP A 529 36.53 -25.50 9.31
N ASN A 530 37.69 -26.15 9.19
CA ASN A 530 37.97 -27.49 9.75
C ASN A 530 38.43 -27.48 11.22
N SER A 531 38.64 -26.30 11.82
CA SER A 531 39.18 -26.20 13.17
C SER A 531 38.12 -26.54 14.23
N LEU A 532 38.48 -27.34 15.24
CA LEU A 532 37.57 -27.68 16.34
C LEU A 532 37.36 -26.53 17.34
N GLY A 533 38.28 -25.55 17.38
CA GLY A 533 38.29 -24.43 18.33
C GLY A 533 37.45 -23.20 17.97
N ILE A 534 36.61 -23.25 16.92
CA ILE A 534 35.81 -22.08 16.48
C ILE A 534 34.87 -21.60 17.59
N GLY A 535 34.26 -22.53 18.33
CA GLY A 535 33.35 -22.21 19.43
C GLY A 535 34.04 -21.45 20.56
N GLU A 536 35.21 -21.90 20.99
CA GLU A 536 36.01 -21.25 22.04
C GLU A 536 36.50 -19.87 21.58
N PHE A 537 36.93 -19.76 20.32
CA PHE A 537 37.32 -18.49 19.70
C PHE A 537 36.18 -17.46 19.73
N ILE A 538 34.96 -17.84 19.34
CA ILE A 538 33.78 -16.96 19.40
C ILE A 538 33.51 -16.50 20.84
N VAL A 539 33.62 -17.40 21.83
CA VAL A 539 33.41 -17.05 23.23
C VAL A 539 34.46 -16.05 23.71
N GLN A 540 35.74 -16.30 23.43
CA GLN A 540 36.84 -15.39 23.80
C GLN A 540 36.66 -14.00 23.16
N CYS A 541 36.31 -13.95 21.87
CA CYS A 541 36.05 -12.69 21.18
C CYS A 541 34.84 -11.95 21.74
N THR A 542 33.74 -12.67 22.02
CA THR A 542 32.52 -12.06 22.57
C THR A 542 32.75 -11.51 23.99
N GLN A 543 33.54 -12.21 24.81
CA GLN A 543 33.92 -11.75 26.14
C GLN A 543 34.82 -10.52 26.09
N ALA A 544 35.85 -10.52 25.22
CA ALA A 544 36.72 -9.37 25.04
C ALA A 544 35.96 -8.14 24.50
N LEU A 545 35.07 -8.34 23.53
CA LEU A 545 34.20 -7.31 22.99
C LEU A 545 33.24 -6.77 24.06
N GLY A 546 32.63 -7.63 24.89
CA GLY A 546 31.76 -7.20 25.99
C GLY A 546 32.49 -6.36 27.06
N LYS A 547 33.77 -6.64 27.31
CA LYS A 547 34.60 -5.80 28.19
C LYS A 547 34.82 -4.41 27.58
N LEU A 548 35.16 -4.35 26.28
CA LEU A 548 35.33 -3.08 25.57
C LEU A 548 34.00 -2.29 25.53
N GLU A 549 32.89 -2.93 25.19
CA GLU A 549 31.56 -2.31 25.17
C GLU A 549 31.19 -1.73 26.53
N SER A 550 31.32 -2.49 27.62
CA SER A 550 30.95 -1.99 28.94
C SER A 550 31.81 -0.78 29.36
N LEU A 551 33.08 -0.76 28.98
CA LEU A 551 33.98 0.36 29.23
C LEU A 551 33.63 1.59 28.36
N VAL A 552 33.30 1.40 27.09
CA VAL A 552 32.80 2.47 26.20
C VAL A 552 31.51 3.09 26.75
N HIS A 553 30.53 2.28 27.15
CA HIS A 553 29.28 2.79 27.72
C HIS A 553 29.51 3.60 28.99
N GLN A 554 30.44 3.18 29.85
CA GLN A 554 30.80 3.94 31.06
C GLN A 554 31.43 5.30 30.69
N ILE A 555 32.33 5.33 29.70
CA ILE A 555 32.95 6.58 29.23
C ILE A 555 31.91 7.50 28.61
N HIS A 556 31.00 6.97 27.79
CA HIS A 556 29.92 7.75 27.16
C HIS A 556 28.95 8.32 28.20
N ASN A 557 28.56 7.57 29.23
CA ASN A 557 27.74 8.10 30.32
C ASN A 557 28.41 9.28 31.05
N ILE A 558 29.73 9.18 31.29
CA ILE A 558 30.49 10.28 31.92
C ILE A 558 30.62 11.47 30.94
N SER A 559 30.90 11.21 29.67
CA SER A 559 30.95 12.20 28.59
C SER A 559 29.63 12.97 28.45
N GLU A 560 28.50 12.27 28.60
CA GLU A 560 27.16 12.85 28.58
C GLU A 560 26.91 13.72 29.82
N ASP A 561 27.34 13.29 31.01
CA ASP A 561 27.26 14.14 32.22
C ASP A 561 28.12 15.40 32.08
N ILE A 562 29.36 15.29 31.57
CA ILE A 562 30.21 16.47 31.28
C ILE A 562 29.51 17.39 30.28
N SER A 563 28.97 16.83 29.19
CA SER A 563 28.24 17.59 28.17
C SER A 563 27.01 18.30 28.75
N SER A 564 26.27 17.67 29.66
CA SER A 564 25.12 18.29 30.34
C SER A 564 25.53 19.50 31.19
N LYS A 565 26.67 19.41 31.89
CA LYS A 565 27.21 20.54 32.68
C LYS A 565 27.69 21.67 31.78
N LEU A 566 28.29 21.35 30.64
CA LEU A 566 28.68 22.33 29.63
C LEU A 566 27.48 23.02 29.00
N LEU A 567 26.39 22.30 28.70
CA LEU A 567 25.15 22.89 28.20
C LEU A 567 24.49 23.83 29.23
N PHE A 568 24.55 23.49 30.52
CA PHE A 568 24.10 24.39 31.59
C PHE A 568 24.93 25.69 31.61
N ILE A 569 26.26 25.59 31.41
CA ILE A 569 27.13 26.76 31.30
C ILE A 569 26.79 27.58 30.06
N GLU A 570 26.60 26.93 28.90
CA GLU A 570 26.32 27.59 27.61
C GLU A 570 24.98 28.35 27.60
N SER A 571 23.96 27.81 28.27
CA SER A 571 22.59 28.36 28.30
C SER A 571 22.36 29.46 29.34
N ALA A 572 23.39 29.83 30.10
CA ALA A 572 23.29 30.84 31.14
C ALA A 572 23.01 32.24 30.56
N ASN A 573 22.06 32.95 31.15
CA ASN A 573 21.76 34.34 30.81
C ASN A 573 22.50 35.31 31.74
N LEU A 574 23.51 36.00 31.19
CA LEU A 574 24.40 36.97 31.84
C LEU A 574 23.90 38.43 31.75
N PHE A 575 22.80 38.67 31.02
CA PHE A 575 22.12 39.96 30.90
C PHE A 575 20.67 39.84 31.38
N LYS A 576 20.48 39.95 32.69
CA LYS A 576 19.15 39.98 33.32
C LYS A 576 18.69 41.42 33.52
N PHE A 577 17.53 41.74 32.98
CA PHE A 577 16.95 43.07 33.07
C PHE A 577 16.00 43.17 34.27
N PRO A 578 15.95 44.32 34.97
CA PRO A 578 15.02 44.52 36.07
C PRO A 578 13.58 44.52 35.54
N LEU A 579 12.67 43.90 36.28
CA LEU A 579 11.24 43.91 35.95
C LEU A 579 10.67 45.32 36.14
N PRO A 580 9.75 45.77 35.25
CA PRO A 580 9.02 47.02 35.47
C PRO A 580 8.30 46.97 36.81
N LYS A 581 8.53 47.95 37.68
CA LYS A 581 7.74 48.08 38.93
C LYS A 581 6.29 48.45 38.58
N LYS A 582 5.35 48.27 39.51
CA LYS A 582 3.96 48.72 39.29
C LYS A 582 3.96 50.25 39.20
N GLY A 583 3.65 50.78 38.02
CA GLY A 583 3.87 52.19 37.66
C GLY A 583 5.05 52.27 36.69
N ASP A 584 4.89 52.99 35.58
CA ASP A 584 5.76 53.09 34.39
C ASP A 584 7.18 53.67 34.66
N GLU A 585 7.71 53.49 35.88
CA GLU A 585 9.01 53.94 36.37
C GLU A 585 10.12 53.00 35.89
N LEU A 586 10.94 53.51 34.97
CA LEU A 586 12.13 52.84 34.49
C LEU A 586 13.36 53.23 35.34
N PRO A 587 14.34 52.33 35.50
CA PRO A 587 15.56 52.64 36.23
C PRO A 587 16.39 53.70 35.50
N GLU A 588 17.09 54.55 36.27
CA GLU A 588 18.14 55.40 35.72
C GLU A 588 19.27 54.53 35.12
N ALA A 589 19.93 55.01 34.06
CA ALA A 589 20.95 54.24 33.35
C ALA A 589 22.01 53.62 34.29
N LYS A 590 22.47 54.37 35.31
CA LYS A 590 23.43 53.88 36.32
C LYS A 590 22.89 52.71 37.14
N ALA A 591 21.68 52.85 37.68
CA ALA A 591 21.03 51.79 38.45
C ALA A 591 20.77 50.53 37.60
N PHE A 592 20.48 50.69 36.30
CA PHE A 592 20.27 49.57 35.38
C PHE A 592 21.55 48.75 35.13
N PHE A 593 22.65 49.41 34.79
CA PHE A 593 23.92 48.71 34.56
C PHE A 593 24.50 48.10 35.84
N ASP A 594 24.33 48.78 36.99
CA ASP A 594 24.68 48.22 38.30
C ASP A 594 23.84 46.98 38.64
N TYR A 595 22.53 46.98 38.31
CA TYR A 595 21.66 45.82 38.49
C TYR A 595 22.14 44.61 37.68
N ILE A 596 22.44 44.81 36.39
CA ILE A 596 22.97 43.74 35.51
C ILE A 596 24.26 43.17 36.11
N LYS A 597 25.16 44.04 36.57
CA LYS A 597 26.43 43.63 37.19
C LYS A 597 26.20 42.79 38.45
N CYS A 598 25.28 43.19 39.32
CA CYS A 598 24.94 42.45 40.53
C CYS A 598 24.30 41.08 40.23
N GLU A 599 23.37 41.01 39.28
CA GLU A 599 22.73 39.74 38.88
C GLU A 599 23.76 38.78 38.25
N ARG A 600 24.61 39.30 37.35
CA ARG A 600 25.70 38.54 36.75
C ARG A 600 26.64 37.96 37.80
N ALA A 601 27.00 38.73 38.83
CA ALA A 601 27.85 38.26 39.92
C ALA A 601 27.22 37.09 40.70
N LYS A 602 25.89 37.02 40.82
CA LYS A 602 25.18 35.88 41.44
C LYS A 602 25.28 34.61 40.59
N ASP A 603 25.31 34.75 39.27
CA ASP A 603 25.36 33.62 38.34
C ASP A 603 26.76 33.01 38.21
N VAL A 604 27.83 33.74 38.53
CA VAL A 604 29.21 33.23 38.44
C VAL A 604 29.42 31.98 39.32
N ALA A 605 28.98 32.01 40.58
CA ALA A 605 29.24 30.91 41.52
C ALA A 605 28.61 29.58 41.08
N PRO A 606 27.33 29.50 40.66
CA PRO A 606 26.75 28.31 40.05
C PRO A 606 27.52 27.79 38.82
N LEU A 607 27.97 28.68 37.92
CA LEU A 607 28.68 28.28 36.70
C LEU A 607 30.05 27.69 37.01
N VAL A 608 30.82 28.34 37.90
CA VAL A 608 32.12 27.86 38.34
C VAL A 608 31.99 26.52 39.06
N ARG A 609 30.96 26.32 39.90
CA ARG A 609 30.70 25.02 40.55
C ARG A 609 30.48 23.89 39.55
N LYS A 610 29.77 24.14 38.45
CA LYS A 610 29.55 23.15 37.39
C LYS A 610 30.85 22.84 36.64
N TYR A 611 31.67 23.86 36.39
CA TYR A 611 33.00 23.70 35.80
C TYR A 611 33.93 22.88 36.70
N SER A 612 34.05 23.21 37.99
CA SER A 612 34.89 22.48 38.95
C SER A 612 34.44 21.03 39.20
N ALA A 613 33.23 20.67 38.79
CA ALA A 613 32.74 19.29 38.83
C ALA A 613 33.17 18.45 37.60
N ILE A 614 33.76 19.04 36.56
CA ILE A 614 34.24 18.33 35.37
C ILE A 614 35.53 17.54 35.65
N PRO A 615 36.58 18.10 36.30
CA PRO A 615 37.79 17.34 36.60
C PRO A 615 37.59 16.03 37.38
N PRO A 616 36.75 15.95 38.42
CA PRO A 616 36.45 14.69 39.11
C PRO A 616 35.88 13.61 38.18
N LEU A 617 35.04 13.98 37.21
CA LEU A 617 34.49 13.06 36.22
C LEU A 617 35.56 12.53 35.27
N LEU A 618 36.49 13.40 34.86
CA LEU A 618 37.65 13.00 34.05
C LEU A 618 38.61 12.10 34.82
N ILE A 619 38.78 12.33 36.13
CA ILE A 619 39.53 11.44 37.02
C ILE A 619 38.82 10.08 37.17
N GLU A 620 37.49 10.03 37.17
CA GLU A 620 36.76 8.75 37.15
C GLU A 620 37.06 7.96 35.88
N VAL A 621 37.11 8.61 34.71
CA VAL A 621 37.55 7.99 33.45
C VAL A 621 39.00 7.49 33.55
N GLU A 622 39.89 8.26 34.19
CA GLU A 622 41.27 7.83 34.47
C GLU A 622 41.30 6.54 35.29
N GLY A 623 40.45 6.45 36.32
CA GLY A 623 40.32 5.27 37.18
C GLY A 623 39.83 4.03 36.43
N ARG A 624 38.98 4.18 35.42
CA ARG A 624 38.46 3.05 34.61
C ARG A 624 39.43 2.58 33.54
N VAL A 625 40.18 3.49 32.93
CA VAL A 625 41.05 3.18 31.76
C VAL A 625 42.51 2.95 32.15
N ALA A 626 43.04 3.76 33.06
CA ALA A 626 44.44 3.72 33.46
C ALA A 626 44.66 3.14 34.87
N ASN A 627 43.58 2.86 35.62
CA ASN A 627 43.63 2.46 37.03
C ASN A 627 44.39 3.45 37.93
N THR A 628 44.37 4.74 37.56
CA THR A 628 44.99 5.84 38.32
C THR A 628 43.96 6.94 38.56
N ASN A 629 44.06 7.65 39.69
CA ASN A 629 43.14 8.75 40.06
C ASN A 629 43.90 10.08 40.25
N THR A 630 44.88 10.34 39.40
CA THR A 630 45.84 11.44 39.61
C THR A 630 45.48 12.71 38.85
N GLY A 631 44.67 12.61 37.80
CA GLY A 631 44.38 13.71 36.87
C GLY A 631 45.56 14.05 35.94
N LYS A 632 46.61 13.22 35.92
CA LYS A 632 47.88 13.45 35.21
C LYS A 632 48.32 12.27 34.35
N SER A 633 47.46 11.28 34.14
CA SER A 633 47.85 10.10 33.35
C SER A 633 48.19 10.47 31.91
N PRO A 634 49.37 10.08 31.39
CA PRO A 634 49.77 10.40 30.01
C PRO A 634 48.87 9.74 28.97
N LYS A 635 48.18 8.64 29.33
CA LYS A 635 47.19 7.99 28.45
C LYS A 635 45.98 8.89 28.17
N LEU A 636 45.58 9.72 29.14
CA LEU A 636 44.42 10.61 29.02
C LEU A 636 44.78 12.01 28.53
N ALA A 637 46.06 12.33 28.31
CA ALA A 637 46.49 13.68 27.91
C ALA A 637 45.74 14.23 26.68
N SER A 638 45.52 13.39 25.66
CA SER A 638 44.75 13.76 24.47
C SER A 638 43.24 13.93 24.74
N TYR A 639 42.69 13.14 25.67
CA TYR A 639 41.30 13.22 26.10
C TYR A 639 41.04 14.45 26.98
N TYR A 640 41.98 14.81 27.85
CA TYR A 640 41.95 16.07 28.61
C TYR A 640 42.00 17.28 27.68
N ALA A 641 42.89 17.29 26.69
CA ALA A 641 42.96 18.36 25.69
C ALA A 641 41.66 18.50 24.88
N TYR A 642 41.00 17.39 24.53
CA TYR A 642 39.71 17.40 23.86
C TYR A 642 38.64 18.14 24.69
N TRP A 643 38.49 17.79 25.97
CA TRP A 643 37.52 18.43 26.85
C TRP A 643 37.87 19.89 27.16
N GLU A 644 39.15 20.21 27.34
CA GLU A 644 39.62 21.58 27.53
C GLU A 644 39.25 22.46 26.32
N ASN A 645 39.45 21.96 25.11
CA ASN A 645 39.04 22.66 23.89
C ASN A 645 37.51 22.79 23.81
N ARG A 646 36.76 21.76 24.19
CA ARG A 646 35.29 21.82 24.25
C ARG A 646 34.80 22.88 25.23
N ILE A 647 35.41 22.98 26.41
CA ILE A 647 35.14 24.02 27.42
C ILE A 647 35.42 25.41 26.82
N TYR A 648 36.56 25.61 26.17
CA TYR A 648 36.90 26.87 25.51
C TYR A 648 35.83 27.30 24.49
N GLN A 649 35.39 26.38 23.63
CA GLN A 649 34.33 26.66 22.64
C GLN A 649 33.00 27.02 23.31
N VAL A 650 32.61 26.32 24.37
CA VAL A 650 31.38 26.60 25.14
C VAL A 650 31.44 27.97 25.79
N LEU A 651 32.58 28.38 26.34
CA LEU A 651 32.76 29.71 26.92
C LEU A 651 32.66 30.83 25.86
N ILE A 652 33.22 30.62 24.67
CA ILE A 652 33.02 31.58 23.55
C ILE A 652 31.53 31.68 23.20
N GLN A 653 30.85 30.55 23.01
CA GLN A 653 29.43 30.53 22.66
C GLN A 653 28.55 31.17 23.72
N LEU A 654 28.85 30.96 25.01
CA LEU A 654 28.18 31.61 26.13
C LEU A 654 28.24 33.13 25.99
N ILE A 655 29.43 33.70 25.78
CA ILE A 655 29.58 35.16 25.69
C ILE A 655 28.93 35.69 24.40
N VAL A 656 29.16 35.04 23.25
CA VAL A 656 28.56 35.44 21.96
C VAL A 656 27.04 35.50 22.06
N LYS A 657 26.38 34.44 22.55
CA LYS A 657 24.92 34.38 22.69
C LYS A 657 24.38 35.47 23.61
N ASN A 658 25.09 35.76 24.70
CA ASN A 658 24.70 36.82 25.63
C ASN A 658 24.86 38.22 25.04
N LEU A 659 25.94 38.49 24.30
CA LEU A 659 26.12 39.77 23.61
C LEU A 659 25.08 39.95 22.50
N GLN A 660 24.73 38.90 21.76
CA GLN A 660 23.66 38.92 20.77
C GLN A 660 22.29 39.20 21.41
N ALA A 661 21.99 38.55 22.54
CA ALA A 661 20.76 38.80 23.29
C ALA A 661 20.69 40.24 23.82
N PHE A 662 21.81 40.78 24.33
CA PHE A 662 21.90 42.17 24.77
C PHE A 662 21.72 43.15 23.61
N ASN A 663 22.34 42.89 22.46
CA ASN A 663 22.16 43.68 21.24
C ASN A 663 20.69 43.69 20.78
N ALA A 664 20.03 42.53 20.82
CA ALA A 664 18.61 42.41 20.49
C ALA A 664 17.74 43.23 21.44
N ALA A 665 18.07 43.27 22.74
CA ALA A 665 17.39 44.12 23.72
C ALA A 665 17.62 45.62 23.46
N VAL A 666 18.84 46.02 23.09
CA VAL A 666 19.17 47.41 22.69
C VAL A 666 18.37 47.85 21.47
N LEU A 667 18.17 46.95 20.51
CA LEU A 667 17.38 47.22 19.30
C LEU A 667 15.87 47.02 19.50
N ALA A 668 15.41 46.48 20.62
CA ALA A 668 13.98 46.30 20.85
C ALA A 668 13.29 47.67 21.00
N ASN A 669 12.03 47.77 20.55
CA ASN A 669 11.19 48.96 20.76
C ASN A 669 10.56 48.93 22.17
N VAL A 670 11.34 48.57 23.18
CA VAL A 670 10.90 48.47 24.58
C VAL A 670 11.91 49.24 25.43
N PRO A 671 11.51 50.33 26.09
CA PRO A 671 12.43 51.13 26.88
C PRO A 671 12.85 50.37 28.15
N LEU A 672 14.16 50.32 28.41
CA LEU A 672 14.78 49.63 29.54
C LEU A 672 15.42 50.60 30.53
N ILE A 673 15.91 51.73 30.04
CA ILE A 673 16.57 52.77 30.85
C ILE A 673 15.89 54.13 30.66
N GLN A 674 15.98 54.96 31.70
CA GLN A 674 15.50 56.32 31.68
C GLN A 674 16.66 57.32 31.75
N ILE A 675 16.64 58.34 30.91
CA ILE A 675 17.59 59.46 30.89
C ILE A 675 16.84 60.78 30.88
N LYS A 676 17.44 61.84 31.44
CA LYS A 676 16.81 63.17 31.53
C LYS A 676 17.50 64.13 30.56
N ALA A 677 16.74 65.00 29.90
CA ALA A 677 17.30 66.15 29.19
C ALA A 677 17.37 67.35 30.14
N VAL A 678 18.53 68.00 30.22
CA VAL A 678 18.76 69.17 31.08
C VAL A 678 19.48 70.25 30.28
N LEU A 679 19.13 71.50 30.55
CA LEU A 679 19.83 72.66 29.99
C LEU A 679 21.08 72.94 30.81
N SER A 680 22.27 72.75 30.23
CA SER A 680 23.56 73.12 30.80
C SER A 680 24.17 74.20 29.93
N VAL A 681 23.90 75.47 30.27
CA VAL A 681 24.23 76.64 29.43
C VAL A 681 25.67 76.54 28.90
N PRO A 682 25.89 76.60 27.57
CA PRO A 682 24.94 77.00 26.52
C PRO A 682 24.21 75.87 25.77
N GLU A 683 24.35 74.60 26.17
CA GLU A 683 23.89 73.43 25.40
C GLU A 683 22.89 72.55 26.17
N ILE A 684 22.04 71.83 25.43
CA ILE A 684 21.11 70.84 26.01
C ILE A 684 21.82 69.49 26.02
N THR A 685 22.00 68.90 27.20
CA THR A 685 22.72 67.63 27.35
C THR A 685 21.86 66.57 28.04
N PHE A 686 22.20 65.30 27.82
CA PHE A 686 21.62 64.19 28.56
C PHE A 686 22.25 64.11 29.96
N GLN A 687 21.44 63.72 30.94
CA GLN A 687 21.89 63.32 32.27
C GLN A 687 21.45 61.87 32.51
N PRO A 688 22.38 60.89 32.55
CA PRO A 688 23.83 60.99 32.28
C PRO A 688 24.17 61.30 30.80
N SER A 689 25.39 61.79 30.53
CA SER A 689 25.81 62.20 29.19
C SER A 689 25.90 61.02 28.20
N ALA A 690 25.80 61.28 26.89
CA ALA A 690 25.94 60.24 25.86
C ALA A 690 27.28 59.47 26.01
N SER A 691 28.35 60.18 26.33
CA SER A 691 29.68 59.58 26.57
C SER A 691 29.73 58.66 27.80
N GLU A 692 28.95 58.96 28.84
CA GLU A 692 28.84 58.10 30.01
C GLU A 692 28.06 56.83 29.69
N ILE A 693 26.97 56.94 28.92
CA ILE A 693 26.17 55.77 28.49
C ILE A 693 27.00 54.84 27.60
N ASP A 694 27.78 55.39 26.66
CA ASP A 694 28.71 54.62 25.83
C ASP A 694 29.78 53.91 26.69
N LYS A 695 30.39 54.61 27.66
CA LYS A 695 31.36 54.02 28.61
C LYS A 695 30.74 52.91 29.45
N MET A 696 29.53 53.10 29.95
CA MET A 696 28.82 52.12 30.77
C MET A 696 28.44 50.88 29.97
N THR A 697 28.05 51.06 28.70
CA THR A 697 27.77 49.96 27.78
C THR A 697 29.04 49.16 27.50
N ALA A 698 30.14 49.83 27.17
CA ALA A 698 31.43 49.19 26.95
C ALA A 698 31.93 48.44 28.20
N GLN A 699 31.79 49.05 29.39
CA GLN A 699 32.13 48.40 30.65
C GLN A 699 31.26 47.18 30.92
N SER A 700 29.95 47.23 30.63
CA SER A 700 29.05 46.08 30.85
C SER A 700 29.39 44.90 29.93
N ILE A 701 29.80 45.17 28.68
CA ILE A 701 30.32 44.18 27.73
C ILE A 701 31.63 43.58 28.27
N GLN A 702 32.56 44.42 28.71
CA GLN A 702 33.82 43.96 29.31
C GLN A 702 33.57 43.08 30.53
N ASP A 703 32.76 43.55 31.49
CA ASP A 703 32.37 42.80 32.69
C ASP A 703 31.71 41.44 32.36
N CYS A 704 31.11 41.28 31.17
CA CYS A 704 30.54 40.01 30.71
C CYS A 704 31.66 39.05 30.28
N VAL A 705 32.61 39.53 29.45
CA VAL A 705 33.78 38.75 29.04
C VAL A 705 34.63 38.36 30.24
N GLU A 706 34.76 39.26 31.23
CA GLU A 706 35.56 39.03 32.44
C GLU A 706 35.06 37.88 33.32
N ILE A 707 33.82 37.41 33.18
CA ILE A 707 33.34 36.20 33.85
C ILE A 707 34.24 35.00 33.55
N THR A 708 34.81 34.95 32.33
CA THR A 708 35.71 33.87 31.91
C THR A 708 37.03 33.84 32.69
N LYS A 709 37.37 34.89 33.46
CA LYS A 709 38.52 34.91 34.38
C LYS A 709 38.37 33.88 35.53
N HIS A 710 37.13 33.56 35.90
CA HIS A 710 36.84 32.60 36.96
C HIS A 710 36.99 31.14 36.52
N PHE A 711 37.20 30.88 35.23
CA PHE A 711 37.42 29.55 34.68
C PHE A 711 38.93 29.36 34.46
N VAL A 712 39.59 28.73 35.43
CA VAL A 712 41.04 28.48 35.43
C VAL A 712 41.37 27.38 34.44
N ARG A 713 42.36 27.57 33.56
CA ARG A 713 42.80 26.55 32.60
C ARG A 713 43.55 25.43 33.31
N TRP A 714 43.62 24.26 32.67
CA TRP A 714 44.34 23.12 33.20
C TRP A 714 45.83 23.19 32.86
N MET A 715 46.67 22.50 33.65
CA MET A 715 48.06 22.28 33.24
C MET A 715 48.09 21.37 31.99
N HIS A 716 49.03 21.64 31.08
CA HIS A 716 49.12 20.92 29.81
C HIS A 716 49.13 19.40 29.99
N GLY A 717 48.22 18.71 29.30
CA GLY A 717 48.08 17.25 29.35
C GLY A 717 47.48 16.70 30.65
N THR A 718 46.82 17.54 31.46
CA THR A 718 46.18 17.17 32.72
C THR A 718 44.77 17.75 32.81
N CYS A 719 43.98 17.33 33.80
CA CYS A 719 42.72 17.98 34.16
C CYS A 719 42.81 18.77 35.48
N ILE A 720 44.00 19.23 35.86
CA ILE A 720 44.24 19.94 37.12
C ILE A 720 44.42 21.43 36.86
N ASP A 721 43.69 22.24 37.61
CA ASP A 721 43.76 23.71 37.53
C ASP A 721 45.19 24.22 37.69
N CYS A 722 45.58 25.15 36.81
CA CYS A 722 46.89 25.78 36.86
C CYS A 722 46.99 26.67 38.12
N PRO A 723 47.96 26.42 39.02
CA PRO A 723 48.13 27.26 40.20
C PRO A 723 48.56 28.68 39.79
N PRO A 724 48.24 29.71 40.61
CA PRO A 724 48.64 31.08 40.30
C PRO A 724 50.17 31.21 40.18
N GLN A 725 50.65 31.87 39.12
CA GLN A 725 52.07 32.06 38.85
C GLN A 725 52.49 33.50 39.19
N HIS A 726 53.69 33.69 39.73
CA HIS A 726 54.24 35.02 39.98
C HIS A 726 54.83 35.58 38.67
N GLY A 727 54.26 36.67 38.17
CA GLY A 727 54.78 37.36 36.99
C GLY A 727 56.11 38.06 37.25
N ARG A 728 56.75 38.56 36.18
CA ARG A 728 58.03 39.31 36.25
C ARG A 728 57.97 40.62 37.08
N ARG A 729 56.80 41.02 37.60
CA ARG A 729 56.55 42.27 38.32
C ARG A 729 55.70 42.06 39.59
N GLU A 730 55.95 40.99 40.35
CA GLU A 730 55.25 40.67 41.62
C GLU A 730 53.72 40.48 41.56
N GLU A 731 53.08 40.61 40.40
CA GLU A 731 51.66 40.31 40.20
C GLU A 731 51.42 38.80 40.08
N VAL A 732 50.47 38.29 40.87
CA VAL A 732 49.99 36.91 40.80
C VAL A 732 49.05 36.78 39.58
N VAL A 733 49.47 36.05 38.55
CA VAL A 733 48.69 35.82 37.33
C VAL A 733 48.02 34.44 37.41
N THR A 734 46.70 34.43 37.37
CA THR A 734 45.91 33.19 37.21
C THR A 734 45.69 32.93 35.72
N PHE A 735 46.15 31.78 35.23
CA PHE A 735 45.96 31.39 33.83
C PHE A 735 44.51 30.91 33.63
N SER A 736 43.67 31.77 33.08
CA SER A 736 42.23 31.52 32.85
C SER A 736 41.91 31.54 31.36
N PHE A 737 40.71 31.05 30.99
CA PHE A 737 40.27 31.11 29.58
C PHE A 737 40.11 32.54 29.06
N TYR A 738 40.05 33.55 29.94
CA TYR A 738 39.91 34.96 29.56
C TYR A 738 40.98 35.45 28.57
N SER A 739 42.24 35.02 28.68
CA SER A 739 43.32 35.50 27.80
C SER A 739 43.01 35.23 26.32
N ASP A 740 42.43 34.08 26.04
CA ASP A 740 42.19 33.61 24.67
C ASP A 740 40.76 33.92 24.22
N VAL A 741 39.81 33.95 25.15
CA VAL A 741 38.43 34.34 24.87
C VAL A 741 38.36 35.83 24.53
N SER A 742 39.04 36.70 25.29
CA SER A 742 39.03 38.16 25.03
C SER A 742 39.65 38.55 23.67
N GLN A 743 40.52 37.71 23.12
CA GLN A 743 41.15 37.91 21.81
C GLN A 743 40.36 37.30 20.65
N SER A 744 39.23 36.64 20.92
CA SER A 744 38.42 35.99 19.88
C SER A 744 37.83 37.03 18.91
N PRO A 745 38.08 36.92 17.58
CA PRO A 745 37.55 37.85 16.59
C PRO A 745 36.03 37.96 16.62
N LEU A 746 35.34 36.84 16.85
CA LEU A 746 33.88 36.78 16.93
C LEU A 746 33.33 37.64 18.07
N LEU A 747 34.02 37.68 19.20
CA LEU A 747 33.60 38.47 20.36
C LEU A 747 33.84 39.96 20.16
N ILE A 748 34.98 40.31 19.56
CA ILE A 748 35.32 41.70 19.24
C ILE A 748 34.30 42.27 18.25
N GLU A 749 33.92 41.51 17.22
CA GLU A 749 32.90 41.92 16.24
C GLU A 749 31.54 42.14 16.91
N GLN A 750 31.05 41.21 17.73
CA GLN A 750 29.76 41.37 18.42
C GLN A 750 29.76 42.55 19.39
N ALA A 751 30.85 42.75 20.15
CA ALA A 751 31.00 43.91 21.05
C ALA A 751 30.95 45.24 20.29
N LEU A 752 31.60 45.31 19.12
CA LEU A 752 31.57 46.49 18.25
C LEU A 752 30.16 46.78 17.72
N VAL A 753 29.42 45.75 17.30
CA VAL A 753 28.04 45.92 16.81
C VAL A 753 27.13 46.50 17.91
N VAL A 754 27.23 46.01 19.15
CA VAL A 754 26.41 46.54 20.26
C VAL A 754 26.72 48.01 20.52
N THR A 755 28.00 48.36 20.65
CA THR A 755 28.41 49.76 20.92
C THR A 755 28.02 50.70 19.79
N GLN A 756 28.16 50.29 18.52
CA GLN A 756 27.71 51.07 17.37
C GLN A 756 26.18 51.29 17.37
N ASN A 757 25.39 50.28 17.76
CA ASN A 757 23.93 50.40 17.81
C ASN A 757 23.49 51.34 18.95
N VAL A 758 24.12 51.27 20.12
CA VAL A 758 23.86 52.24 21.21
C VAL A 758 24.20 53.66 20.76
N HIS A 759 25.35 53.85 20.11
CA HIS A 759 25.75 55.16 19.61
C HIS A 759 24.77 55.73 18.57
N LYS A 760 24.22 54.90 17.68
CA LYS A 760 23.16 55.30 16.72
C LYS A 760 21.87 55.74 17.43
N VAL A 761 21.46 55.05 18.49
CA VAL A 761 20.27 55.42 19.29
C VAL A 761 20.50 56.75 19.98
N LEU A 762 21.67 56.96 20.58
CA LEU A 762 22.04 58.23 21.22
C LEU A 762 22.10 59.37 20.19
N ALA A 763 22.65 59.14 19.00
CA ALA A 763 22.67 60.14 17.92
C ALA A 763 21.26 60.52 17.43
N SER A 764 20.33 59.55 17.35
CA SER A 764 18.91 59.82 17.04
C SER A 764 18.27 60.73 18.09
N LEU A 765 18.52 60.46 19.37
CA LEU A 765 18.05 61.30 20.48
C LEU A 765 18.71 62.68 20.49
N THR A 766 20.00 62.79 20.17
CA THR A 766 20.70 64.09 20.05
C THR A 766 20.11 64.92 18.92
N ASN A 767 19.85 64.33 17.75
CA ASN A 767 19.19 65.01 16.64
C ASN A 767 17.79 65.51 17.02
N TYR A 768 17.08 64.79 17.89
CA TYR A 768 15.81 65.26 18.42
C TYR A 768 15.98 66.42 19.41
N LEU A 769 16.98 66.36 20.31
CA LEU A 769 17.27 67.46 21.22
C LEU A 769 17.66 68.75 20.47
N ASN A 770 18.38 68.67 19.35
CA ASN A 770 18.72 69.84 18.52
C ASN A 770 17.48 70.59 18.00
N GLN A 771 16.29 69.98 17.97
CA GLN A 771 15.05 70.70 17.63
C GLN A 771 14.67 71.76 18.68
N TRP A 772 15.20 71.64 19.90
CA TRP A 772 15.01 72.62 20.98
C TRP A 772 15.92 73.84 20.84
N ASP A 773 16.95 73.81 19.97
CA ASP A 773 17.83 74.95 19.67
C ASP A 773 17.06 76.15 19.09
N ARG A 774 15.85 75.93 18.55
CA ARG A 774 14.95 77.04 18.16
C ARG A 774 14.63 78.01 19.30
N TYR A 775 14.81 77.59 20.55
CA TYR A 775 14.60 78.38 21.75
C TYR A 775 15.92 78.94 22.33
N ASP A 776 17.05 78.78 21.64
CA ASP A 776 18.41 79.17 22.09
C ASP A 776 18.51 80.61 22.59
N LEU A 777 17.76 81.53 21.98
CA LEU A 777 17.67 82.93 22.36
C LEU A 777 17.26 83.13 23.84
N LEU A 778 16.65 82.13 24.48
CA LEU A 778 16.29 82.22 25.90
C LEU A 778 17.49 82.10 26.85
N TRP A 779 18.57 81.40 26.45
CA TRP A 779 19.69 81.07 27.31
C TRP A 779 21.08 81.38 26.74
N LYS A 780 21.23 81.55 25.42
CA LYS A 780 22.51 81.93 24.79
C LYS A 780 22.76 83.44 24.79
N SER A 781 21.71 84.27 24.74
CA SER A 781 21.85 85.73 24.85
C SER A 781 21.80 86.19 26.30
N ASP A 782 22.71 87.09 26.66
CA ASP A 782 22.73 87.71 27.98
C ASP A 782 21.53 88.64 28.15
N LYS A 783 20.74 88.36 29.19
CA LYS A 783 19.52 89.09 29.54
C LYS A 783 19.80 90.58 29.70
N SER A 784 20.94 90.96 30.29
CA SER A 784 21.24 92.37 30.60
C SER A 784 21.54 93.20 29.34
N THR A 785 22.40 92.70 28.47
CA THR A 785 22.80 93.39 27.22
C THR A 785 21.65 93.57 26.23
N VAL A 786 20.77 92.58 26.08
CA VAL A 786 19.58 92.71 25.20
C VAL A 786 18.59 93.74 25.75
N LEU A 787 18.39 93.74 27.07
CA LEU A 787 17.49 94.68 27.75
C LEU A 787 18.03 96.13 27.72
N GLU A 788 19.34 96.32 27.85
CA GLU A 788 20.00 97.63 27.73
C GLU A 788 19.94 98.18 26.30
N SER A 789 20.18 97.35 25.29
CA SER A 789 20.03 97.75 23.89
C SER A 789 18.58 98.12 23.55
N LEU A 790 17.60 97.42 24.12
CA LEU A 790 16.18 97.73 23.91
C LEU A 790 15.79 99.03 24.63
N ALA A 791 16.30 99.28 25.83
CA ALA A 791 16.07 100.53 26.55
C ALA A 791 16.67 101.74 25.83
N ALA A 792 17.83 101.58 25.19
CA ALA A 792 18.51 102.65 24.44
C ALA A 792 17.79 103.07 23.14
N GLN A 793 16.90 102.23 22.60
CA GLN A 793 16.20 102.49 21.32
C GLN A 793 14.86 103.23 21.48
N GLU A 794 14.41 103.54 22.71
CA GLU A 794 13.07 104.08 23.01
C GLU A 794 11.93 103.44 22.19
N PRO A 795 11.74 102.11 22.28
CA PRO A 795 10.83 101.40 21.38
C PRO A 795 9.37 101.70 21.69
N ALA A 796 8.54 101.67 20.64
CA ALA A 796 7.09 101.82 20.77
C ALA A 796 6.46 100.68 21.59
N CYS A 797 5.34 100.93 22.27
CA CYS A 797 4.62 99.92 23.05
C CYS A 797 4.24 98.66 22.25
N VAL A 798 4.07 98.80 20.93
CA VAL A 798 3.78 97.68 20.01
C VAL A 798 4.93 96.67 20.00
N THR A 799 6.18 97.13 20.02
CA THR A 799 7.37 96.26 20.03
C THR A 799 7.50 95.50 21.36
N PHE A 800 7.11 96.11 22.47
CA PHE A 800 7.01 95.41 23.76
C PHE A 800 5.91 94.34 23.77
N ASP A 801 4.75 94.63 23.19
CA ASP A 801 3.64 93.66 23.07
C ASP A 801 4.06 92.46 22.18
N GLU A 802 4.70 92.71 21.04
CA GLU A 802 5.22 91.66 20.16
C GLU A 802 6.23 90.74 20.88
N GLN A 803 7.17 91.31 21.65
CA GLN A 803 8.14 90.51 22.43
C GLN A 803 7.50 89.76 23.61
N LEU A 804 6.55 90.37 24.31
CA LEU A 804 5.81 89.71 25.39
C LEU A 804 4.94 88.56 24.86
N GLN A 805 4.26 88.76 23.73
CA GLN A 805 3.49 87.72 23.05
C GLN A 805 4.38 86.57 22.57
N PHE A 806 5.58 86.88 22.05
CA PHE A 806 6.56 85.86 21.67
C PHE A 806 6.94 84.96 22.86
N TYR A 807 7.40 85.54 23.98
CA TYR A 807 7.79 84.75 25.15
C TYR A 807 6.61 84.04 25.83
N MET A 808 5.42 84.64 25.82
CA MET A 808 4.20 84.00 26.31
C MET A 808 3.84 82.76 25.47
N LYS A 809 3.94 82.88 24.14
CA LYS A 809 3.71 81.77 23.22
C LYS A 809 4.72 80.64 23.43
N VAL A 810 6.01 80.97 23.59
CA VAL A 810 7.04 79.97 23.90
C VAL A 810 6.75 79.25 25.22
N ALA A 811 6.36 79.97 26.27
CA ALA A 811 6.03 79.37 27.58
C ALA A 811 4.80 78.43 27.52
N GLN A 812 3.86 78.67 26.60
CA GLN A 812 2.70 77.80 26.35
C GLN A 812 3.07 76.60 25.46
N GLU A 813 3.79 76.81 24.37
CA GLU A 813 4.23 75.77 23.43
C GLU A 813 5.03 74.68 24.13
N VAL A 814 5.94 75.07 25.03
CA VAL A 814 6.78 74.13 25.79
C VAL A 814 5.96 73.23 26.73
N THR A 815 4.84 73.72 27.28
CA THR A 815 3.96 72.89 28.12
C THR A 815 3.08 71.92 27.34
N GLN A 816 2.87 72.18 26.05
CA GLN A 816 2.06 71.33 25.17
C GLN A 816 2.90 70.22 24.51
N GLN A 817 4.23 70.29 24.59
CA GLN A 817 5.12 69.26 24.03
C GLN A 817 5.08 67.97 24.86
N PRO A 818 5.20 66.78 24.23
CA PRO A 818 5.27 65.52 24.96
C PRO A 818 6.50 65.48 25.86
N LEU A 819 6.30 65.22 27.16
CA LEU A 819 7.35 65.23 28.17
C LEU A 819 8.19 63.94 28.22
N ILE A 820 7.77 62.92 27.47
CA ILE A 820 8.42 61.61 27.38
C ILE A 820 8.56 61.25 25.92
N ARG A 821 9.75 60.79 25.52
CA ARG A 821 10.01 60.18 24.22
C ARG A 821 10.77 58.88 24.39
N ASP A 822 10.25 57.81 23.81
CA ASP A 822 10.89 56.51 23.81
C ASP A 822 11.62 56.28 22.48
N GLU A 823 12.91 55.98 22.55
CA GLU A 823 13.74 55.60 21.41
C GLU A 823 14.45 54.29 21.75
N ARG A 824 13.94 53.19 21.19
CA ARG A 824 14.43 51.82 21.46
C ARG A 824 14.46 51.53 22.97
N PHE A 825 15.62 51.13 23.49
CA PHE A 825 15.82 50.80 24.90
C PHE A 825 15.93 52.03 25.83
N ILE A 826 15.89 53.25 25.30
CA ILE A 826 16.07 54.49 26.07
C ILE A 826 14.77 55.32 26.10
N ARG A 827 14.30 55.65 27.30
CA ARG A 827 13.25 56.64 27.56
C ARG A 827 13.86 57.98 27.93
N LEU A 828 13.63 59.00 27.11
CA LEU A 828 14.05 60.38 27.34
C LEU A 828 12.95 61.17 28.07
N GLN A 829 13.29 61.69 29.26
CA GLN A 829 12.44 62.62 30.01
C GLN A 829 12.80 64.07 29.70
N LEU A 830 11.85 64.78 29.10
CA LEU A 830 11.97 66.19 28.74
C LEU A 830 11.39 67.13 29.82
N ALA A 831 10.72 66.62 30.84
CA ALA A 831 10.09 67.45 31.88
C ALA A 831 11.05 68.47 32.54
N PRO A 832 12.29 68.11 32.93
CA PRO A 832 13.23 69.08 33.52
C PRO A 832 13.64 70.19 32.53
N LEU A 833 13.90 69.82 31.27
CA LEU A 833 14.22 70.77 30.20
C LEU A 833 13.04 71.71 29.93
N ALA A 834 11.85 71.16 29.72
CA ALA A 834 10.63 71.93 29.45
C ALA A 834 10.32 72.92 30.57
N PHE A 835 10.45 72.48 31.83
CA PHE A 835 10.29 73.35 33.00
C PHE A 835 11.32 74.50 33.00
N THR A 836 12.59 74.20 32.76
CA THR A 836 13.67 75.20 32.74
C THR A 836 13.49 76.23 31.62
N VAL A 837 13.08 75.79 30.42
CA VAL A 837 12.78 76.68 29.29
C VAL A 837 11.57 77.56 29.61
N GLN A 838 10.53 76.99 30.24
CA GLN A 838 9.35 77.75 30.66
C GLN A 838 9.69 78.82 31.71
N GLU A 839 10.50 78.48 32.73
CA GLU A 839 10.95 79.45 33.73
C GLU A 839 11.79 80.55 33.10
N ASN A 840 12.68 80.22 32.16
CA ASN A 840 13.46 81.23 31.44
C ASN A 840 12.57 82.17 30.64
N ALA A 841 11.58 81.67 29.91
CA ALA A 841 10.62 82.49 29.16
C ALA A 841 9.79 83.41 30.08
N LYS A 842 9.29 82.88 31.20
CA LYS A 842 8.59 83.70 32.23
C LYS A 842 9.51 84.77 32.84
N GLY A 843 10.78 84.43 33.06
CA GLY A 843 11.81 85.36 33.52
C GLY A 843 12.03 86.52 32.54
N TRP A 844 12.10 86.23 31.23
CA TRP A 844 12.18 87.26 30.18
C TRP A 844 10.93 88.16 30.16
N MET A 845 9.73 87.59 30.28
CA MET A 845 8.48 88.38 30.36
C MET A 845 8.46 89.33 31.56
N MET A 846 8.91 88.86 32.73
CA MET A 846 8.95 89.69 33.94
C MET A 846 9.95 90.85 33.81
N SER A 847 11.11 90.61 33.19
CA SER A 847 12.11 91.67 32.98
C SER A 847 11.65 92.69 31.93
N LEU A 848 11.06 92.25 30.82
CA LEU A 848 10.46 93.16 29.83
C LEU A 848 9.29 93.95 30.42
N GLY A 849 8.43 93.32 31.22
CA GLY A 849 7.33 94.00 31.91
C GLY A 849 7.82 95.07 32.89
N LYS A 850 8.95 94.83 33.58
CA LYS A 850 9.59 95.85 34.44
C LYS A 850 10.13 97.03 33.63
N LEU A 851 10.80 96.78 32.49
CA LEU A 851 11.28 97.86 31.62
C LEU A 851 10.15 98.68 31.03
N LEU A 852 9.09 98.04 30.55
CA LEU A 852 7.89 98.72 30.04
C LEU A 852 7.28 99.60 31.14
N LYS A 853 7.17 99.08 32.37
CA LYS A 853 6.68 99.84 33.52
C LYS A 853 7.55 101.06 33.81
N GLU A 854 8.87 100.92 33.75
CA GLU A 854 9.80 102.02 34.02
C GLU A 854 9.78 103.08 32.90
N SER A 855 9.77 102.66 31.63
CA SER A 855 9.61 103.55 30.48
C SER A 855 8.28 104.31 30.52
N ALA A 856 7.17 103.62 30.80
CA ALA A 856 5.86 104.24 30.97
C ALA A 856 5.82 105.20 32.17
N ARG A 857 6.52 104.88 33.27
CA ARG A 857 6.65 105.77 34.43
C ARG A 857 7.38 107.06 34.05
N VAL A 858 8.49 106.96 33.32
CA VAL A 858 9.26 108.12 32.85
C VAL A 858 8.42 108.98 31.91
N GLU A 859 7.73 108.38 30.94
CA GLU A 859 6.87 109.12 30.00
C GLU A 859 5.66 109.76 30.69
N LEU A 860 5.08 109.10 31.70
CA LEU A 860 3.97 109.64 32.48
C LEU A 860 4.42 110.81 33.36
N VAL A 861 5.62 110.75 33.96
CA VAL A 861 6.23 111.88 34.67
C VAL A 861 6.48 113.03 33.70
N ARG A 862 7.01 112.76 32.50
CA ARG A 862 7.23 113.76 31.45
C ARG A 862 5.93 114.42 30.99
N LEU A 863 4.87 113.64 30.77
CA LEU A 863 3.53 114.14 30.44
C LEU A 863 2.93 114.94 31.61
N GLN A 864 3.09 114.50 32.85
CA GLN A 864 2.66 115.26 34.04
C GLN A 864 3.37 116.60 34.15
N GLU A 865 4.69 116.65 33.89
CA GLU A 865 5.46 117.90 33.84
C GLU A 865 4.97 118.79 32.68
N MET A 866 4.70 118.23 31.49
CA MET A 866 4.16 119.00 30.35
C MET A 866 2.75 119.55 30.64
N ILE A 867 1.89 118.78 31.31
CA ILE A 867 0.55 119.22 31.73
C ILE A 867 0.64 120.26 32.87
N GLN A 868 1.61 120.13 33.79
CA GLN A 868 1.83 121.12 34.86
C GLN A 868 2.40 122.45 34.35
N VAL A 869 3.14 122.44 33.23
CA VAL A 869 3.78 123.65 32.66
C VAL A 869 2.91 124.33 31.59
N GLY A 870 1.79 123.73 31.14
CA GLY A 870 0.90 124.28 30.11
C GLY A 870 -0.56 124.48 30.55
N VAL A 871 -0.95 125.74 30.81
CA VAL A 871 -2.34 126.22 30.79
C VAL A 871 -2.91 126.07 29.37
N PHE A 872 -4.14 125.60 29.24
CA PHE A 872 -4.92 125.68 27.99
C PHE A 872 -4.88 127.09 27.38
N SER A 873 -4.43 127.21 26.13
CA SER A 873 -4.98 128.18 25.18
C SER A 873 -5.03 127.55 23.78
N LEU A 874 -6.25 127.12 23.41
CA LEU A 874 -6.78 126.72 22.09
C LEU A 874 -6.00 125.71 21.25
#